data_AF-A0A4Q4KJ32-F1
#
_entry.id   AF-A0A4Q4KJ32-F1
#
_cell.length_a   1.000
_cell.length_b   1.000
_cell.length_c   1.000
_cell.angle_alpha   90.00
_cell.angle_beta   90.00
_cell.angle_gamma   90.00
#
_symmetry.space_group_name_H-M   'P 1'
#
loop_
_entity.id
_entity.type
_entity.pdbx_description
1 polymer ?
#
loop_
_entity_poly.entity_id
_entity_poly.type
_entity_poly.pdbx_seq_one_letter_code
_entity_poly.pdbx_strand_id
1 'polypeptide(L)'
;MMKYIKLSLLLLIITLSSNTWSQIDRKVCVLDMTNYNGETGTSRKLSAIRVMRLAGVPYDTTSSLAIALQYPVIITGSRIQENAFNAAEILAIDNFVSTGGVLITSSVREPDLFSLCGISNSTSSNTLFEMKWDTLSAPIFDLIDDSLEVTISLGRPSSGTSFYTRQYDLTTGTPLAFYENQEPAVVKNNYGSGAVYTFGPDFRDVLYRNQANFDVQAHRTYSNGFEPTSDVIMIVLRNIVRDHIPHTVYKHTAHNNAHSAIMLTHDVDSRTAMDTMHVFSEYQFQNGIKAHYNITTRYLSDQWMTNFYVGGYTQINKLQLDGHTLASHSVGHYPDFADINLFPMGELGNTTGNYSPNYSNGATANGSVLGEIEVSKNLLQDDFSVSIRSFRAGHLAYNDSLIRAMELTNYSYNSTYSANDVLSSFPYYAIRDRSFSADESTILEIPMTISDVYSSDPIDNSNYPEKVAIWNTVTQQYHDNFAPTTILIHPNRMYKLDAMIDYINGLPNRSEIIAFEEFGDFWRNRDSLECITEIIGNDLVVTVQSLNFVEEQSFVIDWNGSLDTVLFKDEFNTPISFEFEQLSANKRLYFQKDITANLSNEIDQTKINIYPNPNNGTFTIDASKLSGEKSIFITDLTGKIIHSSIENSDLISVSISNKNTPPGIYIVVVQNGDKVFREKIVIGR
;
A
#
# COMPACT_ATOMS: atom_id res chain seq x y z
N MET A 1 49.80 -37.61 -51.87
CA MET A 1 48.97 -38.62 -51.16
C MET A 1 49.51 -38.73 -49.73
N MET A 2 48.66 -38.52 -48.72
CA MET A 2 48.94 -38.59 -47.27
C MET A 2 49.90 -37.55 -46.65
N LYS A 3 49.51 -36.27 -46.63
CA LYS A 3 49.95 -35.32 -45.57
C LYS A 3 49.17 -34.01 -45.45
N TYR A 4 47.86 -33.96 -45.77
CA TYR A 4 47.04 -32.75 -45.54
C TYR A 4 45.56 -33.06 -45.22
N ILE A 5 45.30 -34.07 -44.38
CA ILE A 5 43.94 -34.33 -43.84
C ILE A 5 44.09 -34.72 -42.36
N LYS A 6 44.59 -33.81 -41.53
CA LYS A 6 44.57 -33.92 -40.06
C LYS A 6 44.59 -32.54 -39.38
N LEU A 7 43.98 -31.53 -40.00
CA LEU A 7 43.84 -30.19 -39.41
C LEU A 7 42.46 -29.55 -39.70
N SER A 8 41.41 -30.37 -39.74
CA SER A 8 40.03 -29.89 -39.91
C SER A 8 39.03 -30.62 -39.00
N LEU A 9 39.51 -31.27 -37.93
CA LEU A 9 38.68 -31.93 -36.92
C LEU A 9 39.14 -31.58 -35.49
N LEU A 10 39.59 -30.34 -35.31
CA LEU A 10 39.88 -29.76 -33.99
C LEU A 10 39.40 -28.30 -33.93
N LEU A 11 38.25 -28.03 -34.56
CA LEU A 11 37.34 -26.98 -34.11
C LEU A 11 36.21 -27.73 -33.38
N LEU A 12 36.59 -28.36 -32.26
CA LEU A 12 35.60 -28.79 -31.29
C LEU A 12 34.99 -27.50 -30.79
N ILE A 13 33.77 -27.24 -31.25
CA ILE A 13 32.85 -26.28 -30.66
C ILE A 13 32.81 -26.63 -29.16
N ILE A 14 33.65 -25.95 -28.38
CA ILE A 14 33.34 -25.68 -26.99
C ILE A 14 32.25 -24.61 -27.09
N THR A 15 31.03 -25.05 -27.39
CA THR A 15 29.88 -24.45 -26.75
C THR A 15 30.15 -24.66 -25.27
N LEU A 16 30.78 -23.67 -24.64
CA LEU A 16 30.39 -23.30 -23.30
C LEU A 16 28.89 -23.04 -23.44
N SER A 17 28.10 -24.10 -23.31
CA SER A 17 26.84 -24.00 -22.61
C SER A 17 27.23 -23.50 -21.23
N SER A 18 27.41 -22.18 -21.11
CA SER A 18 26.94 -21.51 -19.92
C SER A 18 25.52 -22.04 -19.79
N ASN A 19 25.32 -22.97 -18.86
CA ASN A 19 24.04 -23.04 -18.20
C ASN A 19 23.93 -21.69 -17.49
N THR A 20 23.67 -20.62 -18.25
CA THR A 20 22.85 -19.54 -17.77
C THR A 20 21.60 -20.29 -17.35
N TRP A 21 21.49 -20.56 -16.05
CA TRP A 21 20.20 -20.81 -15.46
C TRP A 21 19.39 -19.63 -15.97
N SER A 22 18.54 -19.89 -16.98
CA SER A 22 17.66 -18.88 -17.53
C SER A 22 16.96 -18.35 -16.30
N GLN A 23 17.23 -17.10 -15.91
CA GLN A 23 16.48 -16.45 -14.86
C GLN A 23 15.05 -16.42 -15.41
N ILE A 24 14.23 -17.40 -15.02
CA ILE A 24 12.97 -17.71 -15.73
C ILE A 24 11.94 -16.62 -15.42
N ASP A 25 12.07 -15.99 -14.25
CA ASP A 25 11.04 -15.09 -13.71
C ASP A 25 11.60 -13.69 -13.49
N ARG A 26 10.97 -12.67 -14.09
CA ARG A 26 11.38 -11.25 -13.99
C ARG A 26 10.83 -10.60 -12.72
N LYS A 27 11.04 -11.27 -11.58
CA LYS A 27 10.50 -10.92 -10.26
C LYS A 27 11.58 -11.00 -9.18
N VAL A 28 11.29 -10.42 -8.04
CA VAL A 28 12.07 -10.62 -6.81
C VAL A 28 11.60 -11.89 -6.10
N CYS A 29 12.51 -12.69 -5.56
CA CYS A 29 12.18 -13.77 -4.64
C CYS A 29 12.47 -13.37 -3.19
N VAL A 30 11.45 -13.38 -2.33
CA VAL A 30 11.61 -13.27 -0.88
C VAL A 30 11.87 -14.66 -0.30
N LEU A 31 13.12 -14.91 0.12
CA LEU A 31 13.50 -16.18 0.75
C LEU A 31 13.08 -16.17 2.23
N ASP A 32 12.13 -17.03 2.61
CA ASP A 32 11.70 -17.22 3.99
C ASP A 32 12.82 -17.87 4.83
N MET A 33 13.49 -17.02 5.61
CA MET A 33 14.60 -17.40 6.49
C MET A 33 14.14 -17.98 7.84
N THR A 34 12.83 -18.09 8.09
CA THR A 34 12.29 -18.47 9.42
C THR A 34 12.87 -19.80 9.90
N ASN A 35 12.84 -20.82 9.02
CA ASN A 35 13.37 -22.15 9.34
C ASN A 35 14.90 -22.16 9.42
N TYR A 36 15.58 -21.49 8.49
CA TYR A 36 17.04 -21.36 8.46
C TYR A 36 17.60 -20.74 9.75
N ASN A 37 16.89 -19.76 10.30
CA ASN A 37 17.28 -19.05 11.51
C ASN A 37 16.71 -19.65 12.82
N GLY A 38 15.85 -20.65 12.75
CA GLY A 38 15.09 -21.14 13.91
C GLY A 38 14.21 -20.07 14.57
N GLU A 39 13.61 -19.17 13.77
CA GLU A 39 12.74 -18.11 14.26
C GLU A 39 11.35 -18.63 14.63
N THR A 40 10.78 -18.11 15.71
CA THR A 40 9.44 -18.49 16.19
C THR A 40 8.35 -17.48 15.80
N GLY A 41 8.72 -16.34 15.22
CA GLY A 41 7.81 -15.25 14.87
C GLY A 41 7.96 -14.83 13.42
N THR A 42 6.90 -14.26 12.85
CA THR A 42 6.82 -13.95 11.42
C THR A 42 7.18 -12.50 11.08
N SER A 43 7.34 -11.62 12.08
CA SER A 43 7.51 -10.17 11.86
C SER A 43 8.67 -9.84 10.91
N ARG A 44 9.80 -10.55 10.96
CA ARG A 44 10.91 -10.32 10.03
C ARG A 44 10.54 -10.63 8.59
N LYS A 45 10.02 -11.84 8.34
CA LYS A 45 9.53 -12.24 7.01
C LYS A 45 8.50 -11.26 6.49
N LEU A 46 7.51 -10.92 7.32
CA LEU A 46 6.47 -9.96 6.96
C LEU A 46 7.06 -8.59 6.63
N SER A 47 8.14 -8.17 7.27
CA SER A 47 8.82 -6.90 6.96
C SER A 47 9.36 -6.89 5.53
N ALA A 48 10.08 -7.94 5.11
CA ALA A 48 10.58 -8.03 3.74
C ALA A 48 9.44 -8.08 2.71
N ILE A 49 8.37 -8.82 3.02
CA ILE A 49 7.16 -8.86 2.17
C ILE A 49 6.51 -7.47 2.06
N ARG A 50 6.39 -6.74 3.18
CA ARG A 50 5.84 -5.38 3.19
C ARG A 50 6.66 -4.41 2.36
N VAL A 51 7.98 -4.46 2.41
CA VAL A 51 8.83 -3.65 1.53
C VAL A 51 8.43 -3.88 0.07
N MET A 52 8.29 -5.14 -0.37
CA MET A 52 7.96 -5.45 -1.76
C MET A 52 6.56 -4.97 -2.17
N ARG A 53 5.56 -5.15 -1.30
CA ARG A 53 4.18 -4.65 -1.49
C ARG A 53 4.15 -3.13 -1.67
N LEU A 54 4.84 -2.41 -0.80
CA LEU A 54 4.87 -0.95 -0.80
C LEU A 54 5.68 -0.42 -1.99
N ALA A 55 6.85 -1.00 -2.26
CA ALA A 55 7.65 -0.74 -3.46
C ALA A 55 6.87 -0.98 -4.77
N GLY A 56 5.85 -1.84 -4.73
CA GLY A 56 4.97 -2.13 -5.87
C GLY A 56 5.62 -2.99 -6.94
N VAL A 57 6.74 -3.66 -6.63
CA VAL A 57 7.46 -4.53 -7.58
C VAL A 57 6.89 -5.96 -7.52
N PRO A 58 6.84 -6.68 -8.65
CA PRO A 58 6.48 -8.10 -8.67
C PRO A 58 7.43 -8.96 -7.83
N TYR A 59 6.87 -9.80 -6.97
CA TYR A 59 7.65 -10.71 -6.12
C TYR A 59 6.91 -12.03 -5.85
N ASP A 60 7.69 -13.06 -5.56
CA ASP A 60 7.20 -14.35 -5.04
C ASP A 60 7.90 -14.69 -3.70
N THR A 61 7.32 -15.58 -2.91
CA THR A 61 7.90 -16.02 -1.62
C THR A 61 8.16 -17.52 -1.64
N THR A 62 9.30 -17.97 -1.10
CA THR A 62 9.61 -19.39 -0.95
C THR A 62 10.46 -19.65 0.29
N SER A 63 10.36 -20.84 0.88
CA SER A 63 11.27 -21.31 1.94
C SER A 63 12.40 -22.20 1.39
N SER A 64 12.43 -22.47 0.09
CA SER A 64 13.45 -23.30 -0.56
C SER A 64 14.49 -22.43 -1.24
N LEU A 65 15.74 -22.48 -0.77
CA LEU A 65 16.86 -21.82 -1.44
C LEU A 65 16.96 -22.26 -2.91
N ALA A 66 16.81 -23.55 -3.21
CA ALA A 66 16.89 -24.06 -4.59
C ALA A 66 15.85 -23.44 -5.55
N ILE A 67 14.67 -23.06 -5.04
CA ILE A 67 13.67 -22.32 -5.82
C ILE A 67 14.07 -20.84 -5.92
N ALA A 68 14.51 -20.23 -4.83
CA ALA A 68 14.91 -18.82 -4.81
C ALA A 68 16.05 -18.52 -5.80
N LEU A 69 17.01 -19.45 -5.95
CA LEU A 69 18.13 -19.34 -6.90
C LEU A 69 17.72 -19.31 -8.38
N GLN A 70 16.45 -19.53 -8.72
CA GLN A 70 15.93 -19.42 -10.09
C GLN A 70 15.52 -17.99 -10.48
N TYR A 71 15.48 -17.07 -9.51
CA TYR A 71 15.08 -15.67 -9.71
C TYR A 71 16.32 -14.78 -9.88
N PRO A 72 16.21 -13.65 -10.61
CA PRO A 72 17.33 -12.72 -10.80
C PRO A 72 17.74 -12.02 -9.51
N VAL A 73 16.76 -11.73 -8.63
CA VAL A 73 16.97 -10.99 -7.38
C VAL A 73 16.38 -11.79 -6.22
N ILE A 74 17.18 -12.03 -5.19
CA ILE A 74 16.75 -12.62 -3.93
C ILE A 74 16.84 -11.56 -2.84
N ILE A 75 15.76 -11.37 -2.09
CA ILE A 75 15.77 -10.64 -0.82
C ILE A 75 15.60 -11.64 0.34
N THR A 76 16.48 -11.59 1.33
CA THR A 76 16.33 -12.48 2.50
C THR A 76 15.21 -11.95 3.39
N GLY A 77 14.22 -12.79 3.68
CA GLY A 77 13.06 -12.45 4.52
C GLY A 77 13.42 -12.15 5.97
N SER A 78 14.64 -12.45 6.39
CA SER A 78 15.21 -12.06 7.68
C SER A 78 16.70 -11.83 7.49
N ARG A 79 17.35 -11.36 8.55
CA ARG A 79 18.81 -11.39 8.67
C ARG A 79 19.35 -12.80 8.51
N ILE A 80 20.55 -12.95 7.96
CA ILE A 80 21.24 -14.25 7.91
C ILE A 80 22.00 -14.44 9.23
N GLN A 81 21.57 -15.39 10.06
CA GLN A 81 22.29 -15.76 11.29
C GLN A 81 23.54 -16.59 11.00
N GLU A 82 24.45 -16.67 11.97
CA GLU A 82 25.61 -17.58 11.89
C GLU A 82 25.14 -19.03 11.82
N ASN A 83 25.70 -19.80 10.88
CA ASN A 83 25.35 -21.17 10.57
C ASN A 83 23.90 -21.37 10.10
N ALA A 84 23.24 -20.31 9.59
CA ALA A 84 21.89 -20.42 9.04
C ALA A 84 21.85 -21.33 7.80
N PHE A 85 22.91 -21.27 6.98
CA PHE A 85 23.09 -22.11 5.80
C PHE A 85 24.21 -23.11 6.01
N ASN A 86 24.09 -24.28 5.39
CA ASN A 86 25.20 -25.23 5.35
C ASN A 86 26.20 -24.88 4.22
N ALA A 87 27.39 -25.49 4.25
CA ALA A 87 28.46 -25.18 3.28
C ALA A 87 28.05 -25.36 1.80
N ALA A 88 27.17 -26.30 1.46
CA ALA A 88 26.69 -26.48 0.09
C ALA A 88 25.72 -25.36 -0.32
N GLU A 89 24.92 -24.87 0.61
CA GLU A 89 24.01 -23.73 0.40
C GLU A 89 24.80 -22.41 0.26
N ILE A 90 25.84 -22.20 1.09
CA ILE A 90 26.77 -21.07 0.94
C ILE A 90 27.40 -21.08 -0.46
N LEU A 91 27.95 -22.21 -0.89
CA LEU A 91 28.53 -22.35 -2.23
C LEU A 91 27.48 -22.11 -3.34
N ALA A 92 26.22 -22.50 -3.13
CA ALA A 92 25.15 -22.24 -4.09
C ALA A 92 24.82 -20.75 -4.19
N ILE A 93 24.81 -20.02 -3.08
CA ILE A 93 24.63 -18.56 -3.03
C ILE A 93 25.80 -17.85 -3.72
N ASP A 94 27.04 -18.26 -3.44
CA ASP A 94 28.24 -17.73 -4.11
C ASP A 94 28.16 -17.92 -5.63
N ASN A 95 27.82 -19.13 -6.08
CA ASN A 95 27.67 -19.42 -7.50
C ASN A 95 26.55 -18.58 -8.15
N PHE A 96 25.42 -18.45 -7.46
CA PHE A 96 24.30 -17.63 -7.91
C PHE A 96 24.72 -16.19 -8.17
N VAL A 97 25.34 -15.53 -7.18
CA VAL A 97 25.78 -14.14 -7.35
C VAL A 97 26.88 -14.04 -8.40
N SER A 98 27.88 -14.92 -8.37
CA SER A 98 28.99 -14.88 -9.33
C SER A 98 28.56 -14.99 -10.80
N THR A 99 27.40 -15.61 -11.05
CA THR A 99 26.84 -15.82 -12.40
C THR A 99 25.77 -14.80 -12.79
N GLY A 100 25.58 -13.74 -12.01
CA GLY A 100 24.67 -12.62 -12.34
C GLY A 100 23.47 -12.47 -11.42
N GLY A 101 23.32 -13.32 -10.41
CA GLY A 101 22.28 -13.19 -9.38
C GLY A 101 22.53 -11.99 -8.45
N VAL A 102 21.46 -11.47 -7.86
CA VAL A 102 21.52 -10.36 -6.92
C VAL A 102 20.98 -10.79 -5.58
N LEU A 103 21.78 -10.58 -4.53
CA LEU A 103 21.37 -10.85 -3.14
C LEU A 103 21.19 -9.54 -2.39
N ILE A 104 20.00 -9.34 -1.82
CA ILE A 104 19.69 -8.24 -0.90
C ILE A 104 19.48 -8.84 0.48
N THR A 105 20.27 -8.41 1.46
CA THR A 105 20.18 -8.91 2.82
C THR A 105 20.32 -7.80 3.85
N SER A 106 19.83 -8.05 5.07
CA SER A 106 19.91 -7.13 6.19
C SER A 106 20.59 -7.78 7.39
N SER A 107 21.27 -6.98 8.22
CA SER A 107 21.94 -7.38 9.46
C SER A 107 22.74 -8.69 9.39
N VAL A 108 23.48 -8.91 8.29
CA VAL A 108 24.22 -10.18 8.04
C VAL A 108 25.21 -10.52 9.17
N ARG A 109 25.23 -11.80 9.55
CA ARG A 109 26.05 -12.33 10.65
C ARG A 109 26.95 -13.49 10.24
N GLU A 110 26.66 -14.13 9.11
CA GLU A 110 27.36 -15.31 8.60
C GLU A 110 28.76 -14.95 8.05
N PRO A 111 29.86 -15.31 8.73
CA PRO A 111 31.21 -14.99 8.28
C PRO A 111 31.57 -15.63 6.94
N ASP A 112 31.01 -16.79 6.62
CA ASP A 112 31.27 -17.48 5.35
C ASP A 112 30.72 -16.68 4.13
N LEU A 113 29.80 -15.72 4.36
CA LEU A 113 29.29 -14.81 3.33
C LEU A 113 29.98 -13.43 3.32
N PHE A 114 30.92 -13.15 4.23
CA PHE A 114 31.52 -11.81 4.34
C PHE A 114 32.30 -11.42 3.07
N SER A 115 33.07 -12.34 2.50
CA SER A 115 33.77 -12.09 1.23
C SER A 115 32.79 -11.78 0.10
N LEU A 116 31.66 -12.49 0.04
CA LEU A 116 30.61 -12.25 -0.95
C LEU A 116 29.95 -10.87 -0.75
N CYS A 117 29.75 -10.46 0.49
CA CYS A 117 29.23 -9.14 0.86
C CYS A 117 30.26 -8.00 0.73
N GLY A 118 31.53 -8.31 0.42
CA GLY A 118 32.60 -7.31 0.30
C GLY A 118 33.02 -6.70 1.64
N ILE A 119 32.88 -7.45 2.72
CA ILE A 119 33.21 -7.02 4.10
C ILE A 119 34.21 -8.01 4.72
N SER A 120 34.92 -7.61 5.76
CA SER A 120 35.76 -8.51 6.58
C SER A 120 35.19 -8.78 7.96
N ASN A 121 34.31 -7.91 8.44
CA ASN A 121 33.76 -7.98 9.79
C ASN A 121 32.44 -7.18 9.90
N SER A 122 31.66 -7.52 10.93
CA SER A 122 30.32 -6.99 11.18
C SER A 122 30.15 -6.71 12.67
N THR A 123 30.09 -5.43 13.04
CA THR A 123 30.01 -4.99 14.43
C THR A 123 28.59 -4.55 14.79
N SER A 124 28.05 -5.08 15.88
CA SER A 124 26.70 -4.73 16.35
C SER A 124 26.74 -3.49 17.24
N SER A 125 25.80 -2.57 17.05
CA SER A 125 25.65 -1.37 17.89
C SER A 125 24.18 -1.04 18.12
N ASN A 126 23.85 -0.45 19.26
CA ASN A 126 22.53 0.12 19.56
C ASN A 126 22.62 1.58 20.03
N THR A 127 23.75 2.23 19.71
CA THR A 127 24.01 3.64 20.02
C THR A 127 24.18 4.46 18.74
N LEU A 128 23.58 3.99 17.65
CA LEU A 128 23.53 4.66 16.35
C LEU A 128 22.08 5.09 16.12
N PHE A 129 21.89 6.34 15.74
CA PHE A 129 20.62 7.03 15.74
C PHE A 129 20.28 7.66 14.39
N GLU A 130 21.23 7.75 13.47
CA GLU A 130 21.01 8.31 12.15
C GLU A 130 21.72 7.49 11.08
N MET A 131 21.16 7.46 9.88
CA MET A 131 21.81 6.88 8.72
C MET A 131 21.72 7.85 7.55
N LYS A 132 22.86 8.19 6.97
CA LYS A 132 22.99 9.11 5.86
C LYS A 132 23.34 8.37 4.58
N TRP A 133 22.50 8.53 3.55
CA TRP A 133 22.73 8.00 2.21
C TRP A 133 23.80 8.80 1.47
N ASP A 134 24.66 8.11 0.73
CA ASP A 134 25.55 8.73 -0.24
C ASP A 134 24.81 8.91 -1.58
N THR A 135 23.91 9.89 -1.63
CA THR A 135 22.98 10.07 -2.76
C THR A 135 23.66 10.42 -4.09
N LEU A 136 24.94 10.80 -4.07
CA LEU A 136 25.71 11.10 -5.27
C LEU A 136 26.43 9.86 -5.83
N SER A 137 26.50 8.76 -5.07
CA SER A 137 27.26 7.57 -5.44
C SER A 137 26.58 6.68 -6.48
N ALA A 138 25.24 6.74 -6.58
CA ALA A 138 24.49 5.80 -7.41
C ALA A 138 23.13 6.37 -7.91
N PRO A 139 22.68 5.98 -9.11
CA PRO A 139 21.36 6.36 -9.64
C PRO A 139 20.16 5.84 -8.83
N ILE A 140 20.36 4.92 -7.89
CA ILE A 140 19.29 4.34 -7.07
C ILE A 140 18.65 5.35 -6.09
N PHE A 141 19.15 6.58 -6.04
CA PHE A 141 18.70 7.66 -5.15
C PHE A 141 17.91 8.76 -5.88
N ASP A 142 17.30 8.43 -7.03
CA ASP A 142 16.60 9.39 -7.91
C ASP A 142 15.39 10.12 -7.32
N LEU A 143 14.96 9.77 -6.10
CA LEU A 143 13.90 10.41 -5.30
C LEU A 143 14.37 10.75 -3.88
N ILE A 144 15.68 10.69 -3.59
CA ILE A 144 16.23 10.96 -2.27
C ILE A 144 17.01 12.27 -2.37
N ASP A 145 16.32 13.39 -2.20
CA ASP A 145 16.88 14.73 -2.41
C ASP A 145 16.54 15.74 -1.31
N ASP A 146 15.51 15.48 -0.49
CA ASP A 146 15.26 16.24 0.72
C ASP A 146 16.26 15.84 1.82
N SER A 147 16.71 16.81 2.62
CA SER A 147 17.63 16.57 3.74
C SER A 147 17.17 15.48 4.71
N LEU A 148 15.85 15.32 4.86
CA LEU A 148 15.20 14.38 5.77
C LEU A 148 15.06 12.98 5.16
N GLU A 149 15.26 12.85 3.86
CA GLU A 149 15.38 11.57 3.16
C GLU A 149 16.84 11.14 3.10
N VAL A 150 17.74 12.10 2.81
CA VAL A 150 19.18 11.90 2.75
C VAL A 150 19.71 11.40 4.11
N THR A 151 19.22 11.96 5.21
CA THR A 151 19.52 11.49 6.57
C THR A 151 18.25 11.00 7.24
N ILE A 152 18.10 9.67 7.33
CA ILE A 152 16.99 9.04 8.03
C ILE A 152 17.29 8.86 9.52
N SER A 153 16.25 8.91 10.34
CA SER A 153 16.35 8.78 11.80
C SER A 153 16.11 7.33 12.22
N LEU A 154 16.97 6.79 13.08
CA LEU A 154 16.87 5.45 13.66
C LEU A 154 16.49 5.48 15.15
N GLY A 155 16.33 6.66 15.72
CA GLY A 155 16.00 6.85 17.13
C GLY A 155 16.48 8.21 17.62
N ARG A 156 16.35 8.45 18.93
CA ARG A 156 16.81 9.70 19.54
C ARG A 156 17.79 9.46 20.68
N PRO A 157 19.00 10.04 20.65
CA PRO A 157 20.00 9.86 21.71
C PRO A 157 19.49 10.23 23.12
N SER A 158 18.63 11.25 23.21
CA SER A 158 18.04 11.68 24.48
C SER A 158 17.04 10.68 25.07
N SER A 159 16.63 9.68 24.31
CA SER A 159 15.61 8.69 24.69
C SER A 159 16.20 7.32 25.08
N GLY A 160 17.54 7.21 25.16
CA GLY A 160 18.25 5.99 25.52
C GLY A 160 18.93 5.34 24.33
N THR A 161 19.00 4.01 24.30
CA THR A 161 19.58 3.24 23.18
C THR A 161 18.56 3.05 22.05
N SER A 162 19.02 3.03 20.81
CA SER A 162 18.22 2.58 19.66
C SER A 162 18.11 1.03 19.64
N PHE A 163 17.56 0.47 18.56
CA PHE A 163 17.63 -0.95 18.25
C PHE A 163 19.02 -1.33 17.72
N TYR A 164 19.32 -2.63 17.73
CA TYR A 164 20.60 -3.12 17.24
C TYR A 164 20.69 -3.02 15.71
N THR A 165 21.65 -2.24 15.24
CA THR A 165 22.10 -2.19 13.85
C THR A 165 23.49 -2.83 13.73
N ARG A 166 23.97 -2.98 12.49
CA ARG A 166 25.33 -3.44 12.19
C ARG A 166 26.07 -2.42 11.34
N GLN A 167 27.34 -2.25 11.65
CA GLN A 167 28.31 -1.51 10.85
C GLN A 167 29.38 -2.48 10.33
N TYR A 168 29.99 -2.15 9.19
CA TYR A 168 30.80 -3.10 8.44
C TYR A 168 32.21 -2.58 8.17
N ASP A 169 33.20 -3.45 8.39
CA ASP A 169 34.56 -3.23 7.92
C ASP A 169 34.65 -3.71 6.46
N LEU A 170 35.02 -2.83 5.54
CA LEU A 170 34.98 -3.10 4.11
C LEU A 170 36.23 -3.83 3.60
N THR A 171 36.06 -4.66 2.57
CA THR A 171 37.15 -5.19 1.74
C THR A 171 37.00 -4.70 0.31
N THR A 172 36.12 -5.31 -0.48
CA THR A 172 35.80 -4.92 -1.87
C THR A 172 34.48 -4.17 -1.97
N GLY A 173 33.68 -4.15 -0.90
CA GLY A 173 32.40 -3.46 -0.83
C GLY A 173 32.54 -1.95 -0.93
N THR A 174 31.59 -1.33 -1.62
CA THR A 174 31.43 0.12 -1.71
C THR A 174 30.30 0.54 -0.77
N PRO A 175 30.52 1.49 0.15
CA PRO A 175 29.47 1.97 1.03
C PRO A 175 28.45 2.80 0.23
N LEU A 176 27.18 2.63 0.55
CA LEU A 176 26.05 3.40 0.01
C LEU A 176 25.40 4.31 1.06
N ALA A 177 25.65 4.04 2.34
CA ALA A 177 25.20 4.85 3.45
C ALA A 177 26.16 4.70 4.64
N PHE A 178 26.14 5.69 5.53
CA PHE A 178 26.99 5.76 6.71
C PHE A 178 26.15 6.11 7.93
N TYR A 179 26.54 5.60 9.10
CA TYR A 179 25.99 6.10 10.36
C TYR A 179 26.66 7.41 10.78
N GLU A 180 26.18 8.05 11.85
CA GLU A 180 26.74 9.30 12.36
C GLU A 180 28.22 9.20 12.82
N ASN A 181 28.69 7.98 13.09
CA ASN A 181 30.10 7.70 13.41
C ASN A 181 30.99 7.51 12.17
N GLN A 182 30.43 7.72 10.96
CA GLN A 182 31.07 7.53 9.66
C GLN A 182 31.38 6.08 9.28
N GLU A 183 30.90 5.09 10.04
CA GLU A 183 31.04 3.69 9.67
C GLU A 183 29.99 3.28 8.62
N PRO A 184 30.33 2.37 7.68
CA PRO A 184 29.41 1.89 6.64
C PRO A 184 28.15 1.25 7.23
N ALA A 185 26.99 1.79 6.83
CA ALA A 185 25.66 1.32 7.21
C ALA A 185 25.01 0.44 6.14
N VAL A 186 25.24 0.76 4.86
CA VAL A 186 24.76 -0.05 3.73
C VAL A 186 25.93 -0.23 2.77
N VAL A 187 26.11 -1.44 2.25
CA VAL A 187 27.24 -1.80 1.39
C VAL A 187 26.74 -2.48 0.12
N LYS A 188 27.29 -2.10 -1.03
CA LYS A 188 27.17 -2.82 -2.31
C LYS A 188 28.49 -3.48 -2.64
N ASN A 189 28.47 -4.76 -2.98
CA ASN A 189 29.63 -5.47 -3.51
C ASN A 189 29.28 -6.06 -4.88
N ASN A 190 30.07 -5.74 -5.91
CA ASN A 190 29.98 -6.44 -7.19
C ASN A 190 30.82 -7.73 -7.08
N TYR A 191 30.23 -8.87 -7.41
CA TYR A 191 30.90 -10.17 -7.28
C TYR A 191 30.61 -11.06 -8.49
N GLY A 192 31.66 -11.38 -9.25
CA GLY A 192 31.50 -11.97 -10.58
C GLY A 192 30.67 -11.04 -11.48
N SER A 193 29.59 -11.57 -12.05
CA SER A 193 28.64 -10.80 -12.87
C SER A 193 27.44 -10.25 -12.09
N GLY A 194 27.29 -10.58 -10.79
CA GLY A 194 26.18 -10.17 -9.95
C GLY A 194 26.58 -9.17 -8.87
N ALA A 195 25.67 -8.96 -7.91
CA ALA A 195 25.87 -8.00 -6.83
C ALA A 195 25.25 -8.45 -5.51
N VAL A 196 25.81 -7.98 -4.40
CA VAL A 196 25.23 -8.11 -3.06
C VAL A 196 25.01 -6.74 -2.45
N TYR A 197 23.82 -6.52 -1.90
CA TYR A 197 23.46 -5.35 -1.10
C TYR A 197 23.24 -5.78 0.34
N THR A 198 24.05 -5.23 1.25
CA THR A 198 24.03 -5.56 2.67
C THR A 198 23.62 -4.34 3.48
N PHE A 199 22.44 -4.40 4.09
CA PHE A 199 21.93 -3.37 4.99
C PHE A 199 22.32 -3.69 6.43
N GLY A 200 22.87 -2.71 7.13
CA GLY A 200 23.20 -2.78 8.55
C GLY A 200 21.97 -2.95 9.46
N PRO A 201 20.93 -2.11 9.34
CA PRO A 201 19.68 -2.33 10.05
C PRO A 201 18.92 -3.54 9.48
N ASP A 202 18.18 -4.23 10.35
CA ASP A 202 17.22 -5.27 9.98
C ASP A 202 15.95 -4.60 9.41
N PHE A 203 15.39 -5.10 8.30
CA PHE A 203 14.18 -4.52 7.70
C PHE A 203 13.00 -4.46 8.67
N ARG A 204 12.92 -5.39 9.63
CA ARG A 204 11.92 -5.33 10.68
C ARG A 204 12.04 -4.09 11.56
N ASP A 205 13.26 -3.67 11.85
CA ASP A 205 13.51 -2.58 12.78
C ASP A 205 13.41 -1.19 12.11
N VAL A 206 13.53 -1.08 10.78
CA VAL A 206 13.35 0.18 10.04
C VAL A 206 12.00 0.33 9.32
N LEU A 207 11.14 -0.70 9.36
CA LEU A 207 9.81 -0.65 8.76
C LEU A 207 8.72 -1.12 9.73
N TYR A 208 8.70 -2.42 10.03
CA TYR A 208 7.61 -3.05 10.79
C TYR A 208 7.51 -2.53 12.23
N ARG A 209 8.65 -2.25 12.85
CA ARG A 209 8.77 -1.57 14.16
C ARG A 209 8.10 -0.20 14.13
N ASN A 210 8.40 0.61 13.13
CA ASN A 210 7.88 1.97 13.03
C ASN A 210 6.36 1.94 12.77
N GLN A 211 5.92 1.08 11.85
CA GLN A 211 4.50 0.83 11.56
C GLN A 211 3.69 0.26 12.75
N ALA A 212 4.38 -0.31 13.75
CA ALA A 212 3.80 -0.75 15.02
C ALA A 212 3.88 0.34 16.13
N ASN A 213 4.34 1.54 15.79
CA ASN A 213 4.65 2.63 16.71
C ASN A 213 5.63 2.20 17.84
N PHE A 214 6.71 1.51 17.45
CA PHE A 214 7.83 1.13 18.32
C PHE A 214 9.15 1.76 17.85
N ASP A 215 9.06 2.92 17.20
CA ASP A 215 10.10 3.67 16.49
C ASP A 215 11.31 4.10 17.34
N VAL A 216 11.24 3.93 18.66
CA VAL A 216 12.27 4.35 19.61
C VAL A 216 12.49 5.88 19.58
N GLN A 217 11.41 6.63 19.39
CA GLN A 217 11.41 8.10 19.32
C GLN A 217 12.21 8.66 18.14
N ALA A 218 12.30 7.90 17.05
CA ALA A 218 12.94 8.30 15.82
C ALA A 218 12.21 9.46 15.13
N HIS A 219 10.90 9.58 15.30
CA HIS A 219 10.13 10.68 14.72
C HIS A 219 10.66 12.04 15.19
N ARG A 220 10.73 13.02 14.29
CA ARG A 220 11.22 14.38 14.60
C ARG A 220 10.10 15.33 14.96
N THR A 221 8.88 15.05 14.48
CA THR A 221 7.65 15.77 14.79
C THR A 221 6.52 14.76 14.98
N TYR A 222 5.46 15.13 15.69
CA TYR A 222 4.30 14.25 15.87
C TYR A 222 3.32 14.33 14.68
N SER A 223 3.16 15.51 14.08
CA SER A 223 2.33 15.80 12.91
C SER A 223 2.83 17.07 12.24
N ASN A 224 2.28 17.44 11.08
CA ASN A 224 2.58 18.71 10.39
C ASN A 224 4.06 18.88 9.99
N GLY A 225 4.77 17.77 9.83
CA GLY A 225 6.15 17.73 9.34
C GLY A 225 6.32 16.58 8.35
N PHE A 226 7.46 16.55 7.68
CA PHE A 226 7.82 15.48 6.75
C PHE A 226 8.74 14.46 7.42
N GLU A 227 8.32 13.19 7.46
CA GLU A 227 9.02 12.11 8.14
C GLU A 227 9.11 10.85 7.26
N PRO A 228 10.07 10.79 6.31
CA PRO A 228 10.13 9.75 5.28
C PRO A 228 10.97 8.52 5.66
N THR A 229 11.44 8.40 6.90
CA THR A 229 12.45 7.40 7.32
C THR A 229 12.16 5.98 6.79
N SER A 230 10.93 5.46 6.98
CA SER A 230 10.60 4.10 6.50
C SER A 230 10.32 4.10 4.99
N ASP A 231 9.76 5.17 4.46
CA ASP A 231 9.42 5.35 3.04
C ASP A 231 10.68 5.30 2.15
N VAL A 232 11.78 5.91 2.60
CA VAL A 232 13.09 5.88 1.91
C VAL A 232 13.61 4.45 1.73
N ILE A 233 13.46 3.58 2.74
CA ILE A 233 13.90 2.17 2.63
C ILE A 233 13.17 1.47 1.48
N MET A 234 11.88 1.74 1.30
CA MET A 234 11.08 1.15 0.23
C MET A 234 11.46 1.71 -1.14
N ILE A 235 11.74 3.01 -1.24
CA ILE A 235 12.20 3.67 -2.47
C ILE A 235 13.56 3.13 -2.90
N VAL A 236 14.53 3.06 -1.99
CA VAL A 236 15.88 2.55 -2.29
C VAL A 236 15.82 1.08 -2.71
N LEU A 237 15.05 0.24 -2.03
CA LEU A 237 14.93 -1.17 -2.40
C LEU A 237 14.24 -1.38 -3.76
N ARG A 238 13.20 -0.59 -4.07
CA ARG A 238 12.59 -0.55 -5.41
C ARG A 238 13.63 -0.20 -6.47
N ASN A 239 14.47 0.79 -6.21
CA ASN A 239 15.47 1.27 -7.14
C ASN A 239 16.64 0.30 -7.33
N ILE A 240 17.03 -0.44 -6.28
CA ILE A 240 17.93 -1.58 -6.40
C ILE A 240 17.33 -2.64 -7.32
N VAL A 241 16.06 -3.01 -7.14
CA VAL A 241 15.41 -4.00 -8.01
C VAL A 241 15.40 -3.52 -9.47
N ARG A 242 15.06 -2.26 -9.71
CA ARG A 242 15.06 -1.62 -11.04
C ARG A 242 16.43 -1.65 -11.73
N ASP A 243 17.52 -1.49 -10.98
CA ASP A 243 18.90 -1.56 -11.50
C ASP A 243 19.27 -2.97 -12.02
N HIS A 244 18.59 -4.02 -11.52
CA HIS A 244 18.93 -5.42 -11.81
C HIS A 244 17.87 -6.19 -12.59
N ILE A 245 16.66 -5.64 -12.73
CA ILE A 245 15.60 -6.16 -13.59
C ILE A 245 15.28 -5.08 -14.64
N PRO A 246 15.87 -5.14 -15.86
CA PRO A 246 15.65 -4.13 -16.89
C PRO A 246 14.17 -3.99 -17.23
N HIS A 247 13.66 -2.76 -17.41
CA HIS A 247 12.25 -2.49 -17.66
C HIS A 247 11.33 -3.03 -16.57
N THR A 248 11.74 -2.88 -15.31
CA THR A 248 10.89 -3.23 -14.17
C THR A 248 9.57 -2.47 -14.26
N VAL A 249 8.47 -3.21 -14.13
CA VAL A 249 7.13 -2.65 -13.97
C VAL A 249 6.86 -2.58 -12.48
N TYR A 250 6.46 -1.41 -11.98
CA TYR A 250 5.99 -1.28 -10.60
C TYR A 250 4.69 -0.50 -10.53
N LYS A 251 3.87 -0.85 -9.54
CA LYS A 251 2.54 -0.27 -9.34
C LYS A 251 2.65 1.15 -8.81
N HIS A 252 2.02 2.10 -9.48
CA HIS A 252 1.94 3.50 -9.07
C HIS A 252 1.11 3.64 -7.77
N THR A 253 1.24 4.77 -7.08
CA THR A 253 0.69 4.99 -5.74
C THR A 253 -0.52 5.93 -5.71
N ALA A 254 -0.96 6.42 -6.87
CA ALA A 254 -2.16 7.25 -7.04
C ALA A 254 -2.97 6.77 -8.26
N HIS A 255 -4.23 7.20 -8.37
CA HIS A 255 -5.11 6.80 -9.46
C HIS A 255 -4.62 7.37 -10.78
N ASN A 256 -4.88 6.65 -11.88
CA ASN A 256 -4.72 7.15 -13.24
C ASN A 256 -3.37 7.86 -13.43
N ASN A 257 -3.40 9.13 -13.86
CA ASN A 257 -2.24 10.00 -13.98
C ASN A 257 -2.15 11.06 -12.87
N ALA A 258 -2.76 10.83 -11.71
CA ALA A 258 -2.46 11.64 -10.53
C ALA A 258 -1.01 11.41 -10.09
N HIS A 259 -0.37 12.47 -9.60
CA HIS A 259 0.98 12.37 -9.03
C HIS A 259 0.90 11.91 -7.56
N SER A 260 -0.07 12.42 -6.80
CA SER A 260 -0.30 12.06 -5.40
C SER A 260 -1.78 12.17 -5.05
N ALA A 261 -2.26 11.34 -4.13
CA ALA A 261 -3.62 11.42 -3.59
C ALA A 261 -3.68 12.31 -2.34
N ILE A 262 -4.77 13.09 -2.20
CA ILE A 262 -5.07 13.94 -1.06
C ILE A 262 -6.43 13.50 -0.49
N MET A 263 -6.46 13.03 0.76
CA MET A 263 -7.70 12.68 1.46
C MET A 263 -8.07 13.79 2.44
N LEU A 264 -9.18 14.47 2.18
CA LEU A 264 -9.72 15.50 3.06
C LEU A 264 -10.61 14.88 4.14
N THR A 265 -10.18 14.96 5.40
CA THR A 265 -10.90 14.35 6.54
C THR A 265 -11.27 15.37 7.61
N HIS A 266 -12.40 15.14 8.27
CA HIS A 266 -12.92 15.99 9.33
C HIS A 266 -13.27 15.20 10.58
N ASP A 267 -12.75 15.64 11.72
CA ASP A 267 -13.09 15.04 13.02
C ASP A 267 -14.19 15.87 13.68
N VAL A 268 -15.38 15.27 13.80
CA VAL A 268 -16.58 15.87 14.40
C VAL A 268 -16.69 15.38 15.84
N ASP A 269 -15.83 15.94 16.67
CA ASP A 269 -15.55 15.52 18.05
C ASP A 269 -16.21 16.39 19.12
N SER A 270 -16.98 17.40 18.71
CA SER A 270 -17.51 18.43 19.59
C SER A 270 -18.87 18.94 19.11
N ARG A 271 -19.64 19.52 20.03
CA ARG A 271 -20.91 20.19 19.71
C ARG A 271 -20.74 21.26 18.63
N THR A 272 -19.71 22.09 18.75
CA THR A 272 -19.47 23.13 17.74
C THR A 272 -19.13 22.52 16.39
N ALA A 273 -18.32 21.46 16.31
CA ALA A 273 -18.06 20.77 15.04
C ALA A 273 -19.37 20.24 14.42
N MET A 274 -20.23 19.59 15.20
CA MET A 274 -21.54 19.11 14.75
C MET A 274 -22.41 20.26 14.22
N ASP A 275 -22.40 21.41 14.89
CA ASP A 275 -23.19 22.58 14.51
C ASP A 275 -22.67 23.23 13.22
N THR A 276 -21.35 23.25 12.98
CA THR A 276 -20.73 24.01 11.86
C THR A 276 -20.23 23.17 10.69
N MET A 277 -20.19 21.84 10.78
CA MET A 277 -19.71 20.97 9.70
C MET A 277 -20.46 21.15 8.37
N HIS A 278 -21.72 21.54 8.42
CA HIS A 278 -22.53 21.80 7.22
C HIS A 278 -21.93 22.90 6.32
N VAL A 279 -21.18 23.86 6.88
CA VAL A 279 -20.55 24.93 6.09
C VAL A 279 -19.37 24.40 5.27
N PHE A 280 -18.58 23.48 5.85
CA PHE A 280 -17.50 22.78 5.16
C PHE A 280 -18.06 21.89 4.05
N SER A 281 -19.08 21.12 4.40
CA SER A 281 -19.79 20.23 3.49
C SER A 281 -20.38 20.96 2.27
N GLU A 282 -21.03 22.11 2.50
CA GLU A 282 -21.60 22.92 1.42
C GLU A 282 -20.52 23.44 0.46
N TYR A 283 -19.40 23.95 0.97
CA TYR A 283 -18.28 24.36 0.11
C TYR A 283 -17.73 23.18 -0.71
N GLN A 284 -17.52 22.03 -0.08
CA GLN A 284 -16.98 20.84 -0.73
C GLN A 284 -17.92 20.35 -1.83
N PHE A 285 -19.21 20.22 -1.53
CA PHE A 285 -20.24 19.86 -2.50
C PHE A 285 -20.27 20.81 -3.70
N GLN A 286 -20.27 22.12 -3.47
CA GLN A 286 -20.28 23.13 -4.53
C GLN A 286 -19.04 23.07 -5.44
N ASN A 287 -17.93 22.52 -4.95
CA ASN A 287 -16.68 22.37 -5.69
C ASN A 287 -16.41 20.92 -6.14
N GLY A 288 -17.40 20.02 -6.03
CA GLY A 288 -17.25 18.63 -6.46
C GLY A 288 -16.27 17.81 -5.62
N ILE A 289 -15.99 18.23 -4.39
CA ILE A 289 -15.07 17.57 -3.47
C ILE A 289 -15.84 16.62 -2.57
N LYS A 290 -15.41 15.35 -2.50
CA LYS A 290 -15.88 14.40 -1.51
C LYS A 290 -14.90 14.34 -0.34
N ALA A 291 -15.39 14.65 0.86
CA ALA A 291 -14.62 14.54 2.10
C ALA A 291 -15.09 13.35 2.95
N HIS A 292 -14.30 13.05 3.99
CA HIS A 292 -14.55 11.98 4.94
C HIS A 292 -14.79 12.57 6.34
N TYR A 293 -15.95 12.30 6.95
CA TYR A 293 -16.32 12.84 8.25
C TYR A 293 -16.31 11.75 9.32
N ASN A 294 -15.32 11.80 10.22
CA ASN A 294 -15.22 10.96 11.41
C ASN A 294 -16.14 11.54 12.48
N ILE A 295 -17.27 10.88 12.76
CA ILE A 295 -18.30 11.35 13.69
C ILE A 295 -18.13 10.68 15.06
N THR A 296 -17.95 11.49 16.11
CA THR A 296 -18.01 10.96 17.49
C THR A 296 -19.48 10.81 17.88
N THR A 297 -19.91 9.58 18.19
CA THR A 297 -21.30 9.29 18.55
C THR A 297 -21.55 9.56 20.03
N ARG A 298 -21.23 10.77 20.51
CA ARG A 298 -21.35 11.17 21.91
C ARG A 298 -22.83 11.29 22.33
N TYR A 299 -23.46 10.17 22.72
CA TYR A 299 -24.85 10.11 23.21
C TYR A 299 -24.97 10.27 24.74
N LEU A 300 -23.84 10.32 25.45
CA LEU A 300 -23.76 10.47 26.91
C LEU A 300 -23.23 11.84 27.30
N SER A 301 -23.51 12.24 28.54
CA SER A 301 -22.95 13.44 29.16
C SER A 301 -22.22 13.08 30.45
N ASP A 302 -21.04 13.63 30.66
CA ASP A 302 -20.25 13.52 31.89
C ASP A 302 -19.41 14.78 32.12
N GLN A 303 -18.37 14.70 32.97
CA GLN A 303 -17.49 15.85 33.24
C GLN A 303 -16.60 16.22 32.06
N TRP A 304 -16.33 15.29 31.14
CA TRP A 304 -15.50 15.51 29.96
C TRP A 304 -16.27 16.28 28.88
N MET A 305 -17.42 15.73 28.47
CA MET A 305 -18.21 16.29 27.37
C MET A 305 -19.70 16.04 27.53
N THR A 306 -20.48 17.00 27.05
CA THR A 306 -21.94 16.89 26.87
C THR A 306 -22.29 16.00 25.69
N ASN A 307 -23.49 15.43 25.70
CA ASN A 307 -24.07 14.80 24.51
C ASN A 307 -24.21 15.83 23.38
N PHE A 308 -23.71 15.49 22.20
CA PHE A 308 -23.91 16.27 20.97
C PHE A 308 -24.31 15.44 19.75
N TYR A 309 -24.35 14.12 19.87
CA TYR A 309 -24.84 13.24 18.81
C TYR A 309 -26.36 13.24 18.73
N VAL A 310 -27.05 13.12 19.87
CA VAL A 310 -28.52 13.13 19.89
C VAL A 310 -29.02 14.51 19.52
N GLY A 311 -29.75 14.59 18.40
CA GLY A 311 -30.20 15.85 17.81
C GLY A 311 -29.33 16.38 16.66
N GLY A 312 -28.16 15.76 16.40
CA GLY A 312 -27.29 16.08 15.26
C GLY A 312 -27.66 15.38 13.94
N TYR A 313 -28.75 14.59 13.93
CA TYR A 313 -29.15 13.75 12.80
C TYR A 313 -29.34 14.51 11.50
N THR A 314 -29.91 15.72 11.56
CA THR A 314 -30.15 16.51 10.34
C THR A 314 -28.84 16.93 9.68
N GLN A 315 -27.86 17.33 10.50
CA GLN A 315 -26.55 17.77 10.04
C GLN A 315 -25.77 16.59 9.44
N ILE A 316 -25.76 15.43 10.11
CA ILE A 316 -25.08 14.22 9.60
C ILE A 316 -25.73 13.73 8.30
N ASN A 317 -27.07 13.70 8.24
CA ASN A 317 -27.79 13.31 7.03
C ASN A 317 -27.51 14.26 5.85
N LYS A 318 -27.26 15.56 6.10
CA LYS A 318 -26.84 16.50 5.04
C LYS A 318 -25.49 16.10 4.44
N LEU A 319 -24.51 15.69 5.24
CA LEU A 319 -23.21 15.24 4.73
C LEU A 319 -23.35 14.08 3.73
N GLN A 320 -24.24 13.12 4.03
CA GLN A 320 -24.51 11.99 3.15
C GLN A 320 -25.21 12.43 1.85
N LEU A 321 -26.18 13.34 1.95
CA LEU A 321 -26.86 13.90 0.77
C LEU A 321 -25.89 14.68 -0.14
N ASP A 322 -24.86 15.28 0.45
CA ASP A 322 -23.79 15.98 -0.26
C ASP A 322 -22.72 15.02 -0.83
N GLY A 323 -22.87 13.71 -0.61
CA GLY A 323 -22.01 12.67 -1.18
C GLY A 323 -20.72 12.42 -0.40
N HIS A 324 -20.63 12.89 0.83
CA HIS A 324 -19.49 12.61 1.70
C HIS A 324 -19.57 11.23 2.36
N THR A 325 -18.43 10.70 2.78
CA THR A 325 -18.35 9.44 3.51
C THR A 325 -18.42 9.69 5.01
N LEU A 326 -19.19 8.87 5.73
CA LEU A 326 -19.28 8.88 7.19
C LEU A 326 -18.39 7.79 7.79
N ALA A 327 -17.72 8.10 8.90
CA ALA A 327 -16.87 7.17 9.63
C ALA A 327 -17.03 7.29 11.15
N SER A 328 -16.60 6.24 11.84
CA SER A 328 -16.68 6.15 13.29
C SER A 328 -15.51 6.87 13.95
N HIS A 329 -15.81 7.77 14.89
CA HIS A 329 -14.81 8.48 15.68
C HIS A 329 -14.97 8.24 17.18
N SER A 330 -15.16 6.96 17.54
CA SER A 330 -15.47 6.49 18.90
C SER A 330 -16.81 7.00 19.45
N VAL A 331 -17.23 6.48 20.61
CA VAL A 331 -18.42 6.97 21.33
C VAL A 331 -18.07 8.23 22.11
N GLY A 332 -16.98 8.18 22.86
CA GLY A 332 -16.73 9.14 23.92
C GLY A 332 -15.65 10.16 23.65
N HIS A 333 -14.79 9.93 22.65
CA HIS A 333 -13.58 10.73 22.39
C HIS A 333 -12.78 10.96 23.69
N TYR A 334 -12.55 9.86 24.43
CA TYR A 334 -11.90 9.89 25.73
C TYR A 334 -10.37 9.96 25.58
N PRO A 335 -9.68 10.82 26.35
CA PRO A 335 -8.23 11.00 26.24
C PRO A 335 -7.43 9.79 26.74
N ASP A 336 -8.05 8.90 27.51
CA ASP A 336 -7.45 7.72 28.12
C ASP A 336 -7.81 6.41 27.40
N PHE A 337 -8.36 6.48 26.18
CA PHE A 337 -8.71 5.32 25.36
C PHE A 337 -7.52 4.36 25.12
N ALA A 338 -6.29 4.88 25.09
CA ALA A 338 -5.08 4.08 24.94
C ALA A 338 -4.69 3.30 26.22
N ASP A 339 -5.25 3.61 27.39
CA ASP A 339 -4.97 2.89 28.63
C ASP A 339 -5.72 1.56 28.67
N ILE A 340 -5.00 0.45 28.54
CA ILE A 340 -5.55 -0.91 28.51
C ILE A 340 -6.27 -1.33 29.80
N ASN A 341 -6.04 -0.65 30.93
CA ASN A 341 -6.73 -0.94 32.19
C ASN A 341 -8.08 -0.21 32.28
N LEU A 342 -8.17 0.98 31.69
CA LEU A 342 -9.40 1.77 31.64
C LEU A 342 -10.28 1.38 30.44
N PHE A 343 -9.65 1.01 29.34
CA PHE A 343 -10.25 0.45 28.13
C PHE A 343 -9.66 -0.93 27.82
N PRO A 344 -10.04 -1.95 28.59
CA PRO A 344 -9.78 -3.33 28.18
C PRO A 344 -10.54 -3.65 26.89
N MET A 345 -10.19 -4.75 26.24
CA MET A 345 -10.83 -5.19 24.98
C MET A 345 -12.37 -5.20 25.07
N GLY A 346 -12.93 -5.69 26.18
CA GLY A 346 -14.37 -5.90 26.33
C GLY A 346 -14.88 -7.14 25.57
N GLU A 347 -16.20 -7.24 25.44
CA GLU A 347 -16.91 -8.30 24.71
C GLU A 347 -17.79 -7.67 23.61
N LEU A 348 -18.19 -8.44 22.60
CA LEU A 348 -19.14 -8.00 21.56
C LEU A 348 -20.58 -7.89 22.10
N GLY A 349 -21.46 -7.23 21.36
CA GLY A 349 -22.87 -7.03 21.71
C GLY A 349 -23.14 -5.76 22.51
N ASN A 350 -22.27 -4.75 22.37
CA ASN A 350 -22.46 -3.44 22.98
C ASN A 350 -23.54 -2.65 22.22
N THR A 351 -24.35 -1.95 22.99
CA THR A 351 -25.46 -1.08 22.57
C THR A 351 -25.49 0.14 23.48
N THR A 352 -26.25 1.17 23.11
CA THR A 352 -26.48 2.32 24.01
C THR A 352 -27.15 1.96 25.33
N GLY A 353 -27.80 0.78 25.43
CA GLY A 353 -28.46 0.31 26.64
C GLY A 353 -27.56 -0.43 27.64
N ASN A 354 -26.40 -0.94 27.21
CA ASN A 354 -25.46 -1.68 28.08
C ASN A 354 -24.04 -1.11 28.08
N TYR A 355 -23.72 -0.16 27.21
CA TYR A 355 -22.47 0.57 27.21
C TYR A 355 -22.69 2.00 27.73
N SER A 356 -22.01 2.36 28.82
CA SER A 356 -22.15 3.66 29.47
C SER A 356 -20.84 4.11 30.13
N PRO A 357 -19.79 4.35 29.32
CA PRO A 357 -18.55 4.90 29.83
C PRO A 357 -18.79 6.29 30.46
N ASN A 358 -18.01 6.62 31.48
CA ASN A 358 -18.15 7.88 32.22
C ASN A 358 -16.78 8.42 32.63
N TYR A 359 -16.41 9.58 32.11
CA TYR A 359 -15.22 10.29 32.55
C TYR A 359 -15.55 11.16 33.77
N SER A 360 -14.89 10.88 34.89
CA SER A 360 -14.98 11.70 36.08
C SER A 360 -13.67 11.65 36.87
N ASN A 361 -13.32 12.76 37.54
CA ASN A 361 -12.13 12.85 38.40
C ASN A 361 -10.82 12.45 37.71
N GLY A 362 -10.69 12.67 36.40
CA GLY A 362 -9.46 12.45 35.65
C GLY A 362 -9.32 11.10 34.95
N ALA A 363 -10.32 10.21 35.04
CA ALA A 363 -10.29 8.90 34.37
C ALA A 363 -11.68 8.45 33.90
N THR A 364 -11.70 7.63 32.87
CA THR A 364 -12.91 6.96 32.37
C THR A 364 -13.16 5.67 33.13
N ALA A 365 -14.38 5.52 33.65
CA ALA A 365 -14.89 4.26 34.17
C ALA A 365 -15.80 3.59 33.12
N ASN A 366 -15.88 2.26 33.17
CA ASN A 366 -16.73 1.44 32.28
C ASN A 366 -16.42 1.60 30.78
N GLY A 367 -15.19 1.97 30.45
CA GLY A 367 -14.69 1.96 29.09
C GLY A 367 -14.38 0.54 28.61
N SER A 368 -14.45 0.34 27.30
CA SER A 368 -13.94 -0.84 26.62
C SER A 368 -13.70 -0.54 25.15
N VAL A 369 -12.71 -1.20 24.54
CA VAL A 369 -12.35 -1.00 23.14
C VAL A 369 -13.50 -1.38 22.21
N LEU A 370 -14.08 -2.57 22.41
CA LEU A 370 -15.24 -3.02 21.63
C LEU A 370 -16.46 -2.13 21.86
N GLY A 371 -16.67 -1.58 23.05
CA GLY A 371 -17.78 -0.67 23.29
C GLY A 371 -17.66 0.65 22.52
N GLU A 372 -16.47 1.26 22.51
CA GLU A 372 -16.23 2.50 21.74
C GLU A 372 -16.40 2.29 20.23
N ILE A 373 -16.02 1.11 19.72
CA ILE A 373 -15.97 0.80 18.30
C ILE A 373 -17.31 0.28 17.76
N GLU A 374 -17.93 -0.67 18.46
CA GLU A 374 -19.17 -1.34 18.06
C GLU A 374 -20.37 -0.41 18.19
N VAL A 375 -20.50 0.32 19.31
CA VAL A 375 -21.64 1.21 19.53
C VAL A 375 -21.62 2.39 18.55
N SER A 376 -20.44 3.00 18.36
CA SER A 376 -20.28 4.10 17.40
C SER A 376 -20.60 3.65 15.97
N LYS A 377 -20.11 2.47 15.57
CA LYS A 377 -20.47 1.86 14.29
C LYS A 377 -21.97 1.70 14.14
N ASN A 378 -22.59 1.00 15.09
CA ASN A 378 -23.99 0.60 14.99
C ASN A 378 -24.91 1.81 14.98
N LEU A 379 -24.65 2.82 15.82
CA LEU A 379 -25.41 4.07 15.80
C LEU A 379 -25.40 4.74 14.41
N LEU A 380 -24.22 4.92 13.82
CA LEU A 380 -24.10 5.55 12.50
C LEU A 380 -24.77 4.72 11.40
N GLN A 381 -24.60 3.39 11.42
CA GLN A 381 -25.22 2.52 10.42
C GLN A 381 -26.75 2.51 10.54
N ASP A 382 -27.27 2.39 11.76
CA ASP A 382 -28.71 2.27 12.01
C ASP A 382 -29.43 3.61 11.77
N ASP A 383 -28.85 4.72 12.21
CA ASP A 383 -29.47 6.04 12.12
C ASP A 383 -29.45 6.62 10.69
N PHE A 384 -28.45 6.26 9.87
CA PHE A 384 -28.24 6.84 8.52
C PHE A 384 -28.28 5.83 7.38
N SER A 385 -28.50 4.55 7.66
CA SER A 385 -28.54 3.48 6.65
C SER A 385 -27.30 3.43 5.75
N VAL A 386 -26.12 3.62 6.36
CA VAL A 386 -24.81 3.56 5.70
C VAL A 386 -24.02 2.33 6.15
N SER A 387 -22.97 1.97 5.41
CA SER A 387 -21.97 1.01 5.89
C SER A 387 -20.78 1.80 6.43
N ILE A 388 -20.40 1.52 7.68
CA ILE A 388 -19.25 2.17 8.30
C ILE A 388 -18.04 1.25 8.20
N ARG A 389 -17.06 1.66 7.40
CA ARG A 389 -15.86 0.87 7.09
C ARG A 389 -14.59 1.47 7.70
N SER A 390 -14.62 2.75 8.08
CA SER A 390 -13.44 3.47 8.59
C SER A 390 -13.58 3.88 10.05
N PHE A 391 -12.46 3.86 10.76
CA PHE A 391 -12.35 4.29 12.15
C PHE A 391 -11.14 5.23 12.33
N ARG A 392 -11.31 6.24 13.18
CA ARG A 392 -10.21 7.01 13.77
C ARG A 392 -10.48 7.13 15.26
N ALA A 393 -9.51 6.80 16.10
CA ALA A 393 -9.69 6.98 17.54
C ALA A 393 -9.70 8.47 17.91
N GLY A 394 -10.52 8.84 18.90
CA GLY A 394 -10.47 10.19 19.48
C GLY A 394 -9.08 10.49 20.06
N HIS A 395 -8.64 11.74 19.94
CA HIS A 395 -7.28 12.17 20.30
C HIS A 395 -6.14 11.40 19.59
N LEU A 396 -6.45 10.65 18.53
CA LEU A 396 -5.51 9.69 17.94
C LEU A 396 -4.97 8.67 18.97
N ALA A 397 -5.72 8.43 20.05
CA ALA A 397 -5.32 7.54 21.13
C ALA A 397 -5.33 6.09 20.62
N TYR A 398 -4.18 5.44 20.58
CA TYR A 398 -4.05 4.09 20.03
C TYR A 398 -4.03 3.04 21.15
N ASN A 399 -5.11 2.25 21.26
CA ASN A 399 -5.16 1.11 22.17
C ASN A 399 -4.51 -0.13 21.54
N ASP A 400 -3.74 -0.90 22.31
CA ASP A 400 -3.01 -2.08 21.80
C ASP A 400 -3.93 -3.15 21.16
N SER A 401 -5.22 -3.19 21.54
CA SER A 401 -6.24 -4.11 20.99
C SER A 401 -7.15 -3.49 19.92
N LEU A 402 -6.90 -2.24 19.50
CA LEU A 402 -7.76 -1.49 18.57
C LEU A 402 -8.03 -2.28 17.28
N ILE A 403 -6.98 -2.73 16.62
CA ILE A 403 -7.07 -3.39 15.30
C ILE A 403 -7.83 -4.70 15.39
N ARG A 404 -7.56 -5.51 16.42
CA ARG A 404 -8.35 -6.72 16.70
C ARG A 404 -9.83 -6.41 16.87
N ALA A 405 -10.18 -5.35 17.59
CA ALA A 405 -11.57 -4.96 17.80
C ALA A 405 -12.23 -4.48 16.49
N MET A 406 -11.48 -3.77 15.64
CA MET A 406 -11.89 -3.39 14.30
C MET A 406 -12.16 -4.60 13.38
N GLU A 407 -11.31 -5.63 13.42
CA GLU A 407 -11.55 -6.89 12.67
C GLU A 407 -12.84 -7.58 13.13
N LEU A 408 -13.03 -7.73 14.46
CA LEU A 408 -14.21 -8.38 15.03
C LEU A 408 -15.52 -7.64 14.71
N THR A 409 -15.43 -6.34 14.42
CA THR A 409 -16.58 -5.49 14.09
C THR A 409 -16.64 -5.13 12.60
N ASN A 410 -15.87 -5.82 11.75
CA ASN A 410 -15.87 -5.69 10.28
C ASN A 410 -15.57 -4.27 9.76
N TYR A 411 -14.60 -3.57 10.35
CA TYR A 411 -14.00 -2.39 9.72
C TYR A 411 -13.03 -2.80 8.61
N SER A 412 -12.64 -1.83 7.79
CA SER A 412 -11.66 -1.99 6.71
C SER A 412 -10.50 -1.00 6.86
N TYR A 413 -10.73 0.22 7.32
CA TYR A 413 -9.69 1.25 7.33
C TYR A 413 -9.53 1.87 8.72
N ASN A 414 -8.27 2.13 9.08
CA ASN A 414 -7.89 2.88 10.26
C ASN A 414 -7.10 4.12 9.84
N SER A 415 -7.27 5.24 10.53
CA SER A 415 -6.46 6.45 10.35
C SER A 415 -6.14 7.07 11.70
N THR A 416 -5.68 6.24 12.63
CA THR A 416 -5.42 6.65 14.02
C THR A 416 -3.97 7.08 14.21
N TYR A 417 -3.01 6.49 13.50
CA TYR A 417 -1.63 6.94 13.60
C TYR A 417 -1.38 8.20 12.78
N SER A 418 -0.50 9.07 13.29
CA SER A 418 0.15 10.03 12.42
C SER A 418 1.26 9.35 11.62
N ALA A 419 1.38 9.72 10.34
CA ALA A 419 2.47 9.33 9.45
C ALA A 419 3.84 9.59 10.08
N ASN A 420 3.97 10.65 10.88
CA ASN A 420 5.22 11.02 11.51
C ASN A 420 5.53 10.10 12.68
N ASP A 421 4.54 9.71 13.47
CA ASP A 421 4.73 8.79 14.61
C ASP A 421 5.11 7.37 14.16
N VAL A 422 4.64 6.95 12.97
CA VAL A 422 4.95 5.65 12.36
C VAL A 422 6.01 5.70 11.26
N LEU A 423 6.59 6.88 11.04
CA LEU A 423 7.64 7.16 10.05
C LEU A 423 7.31 6.70 8.62
N SER A 424 6.03 6.70 8.25
CA SER A 424 5.56 6.23 6.95
C SER A 424 4.23 6.88 6.57
N SER A 425 4.18 7.38 5.34
CA SER A 425 2.97 7.98 4.75
C SER A 425 2.17 7.00 3.89
N PHE A 426 2.81 5.96 3.36
CA PHE A 426 2.14 4.97 2.53
C PHE A 426 1.24 4.05 3.37
N PRO A 427 0.02 3.72 2.87
CA PRO A 427 -0.86 2.80 3.58
C PRO A 427 -0.25 1.41 3.77
N TYR A 428 -0.51 0.80 4.91
CA TYR A 428 0.00 -0.54 5.24
C TYR A 428 -1.03 -1.34 6.04
N TYR A 429 -0.98 -2.66 5.92
CA TYR A 429 -1.83 -3.52 6.73
C TYR A 429 -1.38 -3.45 8.19
N ALA A 430 -2.31 -3.11 9.09
CA ALA A 430 -2.04 -2.98 10.50
C ALA A 430 -1.68 -4.32 11.13
N ILE A 431 -1.15 -4.30 12.35
CA ILE A 431 -0.83 -5.51 13.12
C ILE A 431 -1.96 -5.71 14.12
N ARG A 432 -2.50 -6.93 14.20
CA ARG A 432 -3.74 -7.23 14.94
C ARG A 432 -3.71 -6.74 16.39
N ASP A 433 -2.59 -6.94 17.04
CA ASP A 433 -2.28 -6.38 18.35
C ASP A 433 -0.93 -5.68 18.23
N ARG A 434 -0.71 -4.62 19.03
CA ARG A 434 0.57 -3.89 19.02
C ARG A 434 1.70 -4.72 19.63
N SER A 435 2.19 -5.71 18.87
CA SER A 435 3.19 -6.71 19.26
C SER A 435 3.92 -7.28 18.05
N PHE A 436 5.21 -7.57 18.20
CA PHE A 436 6.02 -8.23 17.16
C PHE A 436 5.66 -9.71 16.92
N SER A 437 4.86 -10.31 17.80
CA SER A 437 4.38 -11.69 17.67
C SER A 437 2.95 -11.80 17.16
N ALA A 438 2.25 -10.67 17.00
CA ALA A 438 0.90 -10.66 16.46
C ALA A 438 0.94 -10.79 14.94
N ASP A 439 -0.09 -11.41 14.37
CA ASP A 439 -0.18 -11.50 12.91
C ASP A 439 -0.59 -10.16 12.30
N GLU A 440 -0.28 -10.04 11.01
CA GLU A 440 -0.83 -8.98 10.18
C GLU A 440 -2.37 -9.08 10.12
N SER A 441 -3.02 -7.93 10.17
CA SER A 441 -4.45 -7.76 10.08
C SER A 441 -4.88 -7.50 8.64
N THR A 442 -6.17 -7.70 8.34
CA THR A 442 -6.75 -7.22 7.08
C THR A 442 -7.09 -5.73 7.11
N ILE A 443 -7.04 -5.06 8.28
CA ILE A 443 -7.27 -3.61 8.41
C ILE A 443 -6.12 -2.84 7.77
N LEU A 444 -6.45 -1.88 6.90
CA LEU A 444 -5.47 -1.00 6.27
C LEU A 444 -5.35 0.27 7.08
N GLU A 445 -4.16 0.55 7.61
CA GLU A 445 -3.80 1.86 8.17
C GLU A 445 -3.53 2.81 7.01
N ILE A 446 -4.22 3.96 7.01
CA ILE A 446 -3.91 5.11 6.16
C ILE A 446 -3.54 6.25 7.12
N PRO A 447 -2.24 6.47 7.35
CA PRO A 447 -1.79 7.42 8.37
C PRO A 447 -2.26 8.86 8.11
N MET A 448 -2.49 9.60 9.19
CA MET A 448 -2.76 11.03 9.14
C MET A 448 -1.45 11.81 8.95
N THR A 449 -1.37 12.70 7.96
CA THR A 449 -0.13 13.40 7.61
C THR A 449 -0.06 14.79 8.26
N ILE A 450 -1.10 15.59 8.05
CA ILE A 450 -1.18 16.98 8.49
C ILE A 450 -2.52 17.23 9.19
N SER A 451 -2.54 18.18 10.14
CA SER A 451 -3.74 18.54 10.88
C SER A 451 -3.77 19.99 11.34
N ASP A 452 -4.97 20.46 11.66
CA ASP A 452 -5.23 21.73 12.33
C ASP A 452 -4.86 21.77 13.82
N VAL A 453 -4.22 20.73 14.33
CA VAL A 453 -3.76 20.64 15.72
C VAL A 453 -2.27 20.98 15.81
N TYR A 454 -1.99 22.10 16.46
CA TYR A 454 -0.65 22.54 16.83
C TYR A 454 -0.60 22.76 18.35
N SER A 455 0.10 21.89 19.08
CA SER A 455 0.04 21.87 20.54
C SER A 455 0.63 23.12 21.20
N SER A 456 1.75 23.63 20.66
CA SER A 456 2.45 24.81 21.20
C SER A 456 1.98 26.14 20.62
N ASP A 457 1.36 26.13 19.44
CA ASP A 457 0.87 27.32 18.74
C ASP A 457 -0.44 27.01 17.98
N PRO A 458 -1.56 26.87 18.71
CA PRO A 458 -2.84 26.48 18.13
C PRO A 458 -3.28 27.40 16.99
N ILE A 459 -3.94 26.81 15.99
CA ILE A 459 -4.45 27.57 14.84
C ILE A 459 -5.59 28.52 15.22
N ASP A 460 -5.49 29.76 14.78
CA ASP A 460 -6.48 30.83 14.95
C ASP A 460 -6.64 31.68 13.68
N ASN A 461 -7.53 32.67 13.73
CA ASN A 461 -7.84 33.53 12.59
C ASN A 461 -6.65 34.43 12.15
N SER A 462 -5.65 34.63 12.99
CA SER A 462 -4.48 35.47 12.71
C SER A 462 -3.29 34.69 12.17
N ASN A 463 -3.15 33.42 12.56
CA ASN A 463 -2.00 32.59 12.18
C ASN A 463 -2.34 31.49 11.15
N TYR A 464 -3.61 31.25 10.79
CA TYR A 464 -3.95 30.17 9.85
C TYR A 464 -3.20 30.23 8.51
N PRO A 465 -2.90 31.40 7.89
CA PRO A 465 -2.17 31.41 6.63
C PRO A 465 -0.75 30.84 6.77
N GLU A 466 -0.12 31.04 7.93
CA GLU A 466 1.19 30.43 8.25
C GLU A 466 1.07 28.90 8.37
N LYS A 467 -0.01 28.41 9.01
CA LYS A 467 -0.25 26.95 9.15
C LYS A 467 -0.52 26.31 7.81
N VAL A 468 -1.28 26.96 6.93
CA VAL A 468 -1.49 26.52 5.55
C VAL A 468 -0.18 26.48 4.77
N ALA A 469 0.73 27.45 4.94
CA ALA A 469 2.04 27.41 4.30
C ALA A 469 2.88 26.20 4.74
N ILE A 470 2.80 25.83 6.03
CA ILE A 470 3.42 24.59 6.54
C ILE A 470 2.78 23.36 5.86
N TRP A 471 1.44 23.28 5.83
CA TRP A 471 0.74 22.18 5.17
C TRP A 471 1.15 22.03 3.71
N ASN A 472 1.14 23.11 2.92
CA ASN A 472 1.52 23.05 1.51
C ASN A 472 2.99 22.63 1.32
N THR A 473 3.89 23.06 2.20
CA THR A 473 5.30 22.62 2.16
C THR A 473 5.42 21.12 2.40
N VAL A 474 4.76 20.62 3.45
CA VAL A 474 4.78 19.18 3.79
C VAL A 474 4.10 18.35 2.71
N THR A 475 2.97 18.81 2.18
CA THR A 475 2.27 18.14 1.06
C THR A 475 3.15 18.09 -0.18
N GLN A 476 3.93 19.13 -0.49
CA GLN A 476 4.89 19.11 -1.60
C GLN A 476 5.96 18.01 -1.39
N GLN A 477 6.53 17.89 -0.19
CA GLN A 477 7.55 16.87 0.11
C GLN A 477 7.01 15.43 -0.04
N TYR A 478 5.75 15.19 0.38
CA TYR A 478 5.11 13.90 0.13
C TYR A 478 4.73 13.72 -1.35
N HIS A 479 4.29 14.78 -2.03
CA HIS A 479 3.98 14.77 -3.45
C HIS A 479 5.18 14.36 -4.30
N ASP A 480 6.37 14.91 -4.01
CA ASP A 480 7.61 14.61 -4.73
C ASP A 480 7.99 13.11 -4.67
N ASN A 481 7.49 12.39 -3.65
CA ASN A 481 7.64 10.95 -3.47
C ASN A 481 6.49 10.10 -4.05
N PHE A 482 5.51 10.72 -4.70
CA PHE A 482 4.23 10.11 -5.06
C PHE A 482 3.47 9.57 -3.84
N ALA A 483 3.73 10.11 -2.65
CA ALA A 483 3.11 9.66 -1.41
C ALA A 483 1.75 10.35 -1.18
N PRO A 484 0.78 9.66 -0.57
CA PRO A 484 -0.51 10.25 -0.29
C PRO A 484 -0.45 11.17 0.93
N THR A 485 -1.36 12.15 0.99
CA THR A 485 -1.49 13.07 2.13
C THR A 485 -2.90 13.01 2.70
N THR A 486 -3.03 12.63 3.97
CA THR A 486 -4.29 12.69 4.72
C THR A 486 -4.29 13.95 5.58
N ILE A 487 -5.23 14.87 5.33
CA ILE A 487 -5.42 16.07 6.16
C ILE A 487 -6.60 15.89 7.12
N LEU A 488 -6.40 16.28 8.37
CA LEU A 488 -7.42 16.31 9.43
C LEU A 488 -7.76 17.76 9.80
N ILE A 489 -9.02 18.16 9.65
CA ILE A 489 -9.51 19.47 10.07
C ILE A 489 -10.73 19.31 10.96
N HIS A 490 -10.72 19.86 12.17
CA HIS A 490 -11.92 19.94 12.99
C HIS A 490 -12.85 21.05 12.44
N PRO A 491 -14.06 20.74 11.97
CA PRO A 491 -14.90 21.70 11.27
C PRO A 491 -15.69 22.57 12.27
N ASN A 492 -14.99 23.21 13.21
CA ASN A 492 -15.56 23.89 14.37
C ASN A 492 -15.39 25.43 14.36
N ARG A 493 -14.73 25.99 13.33
CA ARG A 493 -14.47 27.43 13.19
C ARG A 493 -14.44 27.84 11.72
N MET A 494 -14.90 29.05 11.40
CA MET A 494 -14.92 29.57 10.03
C MET A 494 -13.52 29.80 9.44
N TYR A 495 -12.56 30.31 10.22
CA TYR A 495 -11.20 30.49 9.73
C TYR A 495 -10.50 29.17 9.37
N LYS A 496 -10.99 28.02 9.87
CA LYS A 496 -10.50 26.70 9.45
C LYS A 496 -11.09 26.27 8.11
N LEU A 497 -12.28 26.77 7.74
CA LEU A 497 -12.79 26.65 6.38
C LEU A 497 -11.91 27.47 5.44
N ASP A 498 -11.62 28.72 5.79
CA ASP A 498 -10.71 29.57 5.00
C ASP A 498 -9.34 28.90 4.84
N ALA A 499 -8.79 28.32 5.93
CA ALA A 499 -7.55 27.56 5.87
C ALA A 499 -7.62 26.33 4.93
N MET A 500 -8.74 25.60 4.94
CA MET A 500 -8.97 24.47 4.02
C MET A 500 -9.01 24.93 2.56
N ILE A 501 -9.68 26.06 2.30
CA ILE A 501 -9.78 26.64 0.96
C ILE A 501 -8.39 27.07 0.46
N ASP A 502 -7.62 27.77 1.30
CA ASP A 502 -6.27 28.21 0.96
C ASP A 502 -5.31 27.01 0.76
N TYR A 503 -5.49 25.94 1.54
CA TYR A 503 -4.76 24.68 1.35
C TYR A 503 -5.08 24.06 -0.01
N ILE A 504 -6.37 23.89 -0.34
CA ILE A 504 -6.81 23.32 -1.63
C ILE A 504 -6.25 24.14 -2.81
N ASN A 505 -6.29 25.47 -2.69
CA ASN A 505 -5.76 26.37 -3.72
C ASN A 505 -4.23 26.32 -3.85
N GLY A 506 -3.53 25.85 -2.81
CA GLY A 506 -2.08 25.71 -2.76
C GLY A 506 -1.56 24.31 -3.10
N LEU A 507 -2.43 23.36 -3.46
CA LEU A 507 -2.03 22.01 -3.78
C LEU A 507 -1.09 21.98 -5.00
N PRO A 508 -0.07 21.10 -5.01
CA PRO A 508 0.78 20.87 -6.17
C PRO A 508 -0.02 20.46 -7.42
N ASN A 509 0.55 20.74 -8.60
CA ASN A 509 -0.08 20.33 -9.86
C ASN A 509 -0.20 18.79 -9.92
N ARG A 510 -1.34 18.27 -10.40
CA ARG A 510 -1.66 16.84 -10.45
C ARG A 510 -1.76 16.15 -9.09
N SER A 511 -1.91 16.91 -7.99
CA SER A 511 -2.52 16.38 -6.78
C SER A 511 -4.00 16.13 -7.02
N GLU A 512 -4.48 14.96 -6.64
CA GLU A 512 -5.89 14.57 -6.77
C GLU A 512 -6.54 14.53 -5.39
N ILE A 513 -7.66 15.23 -5.23
CA ILE A 513 -8.48 15.09 -4.02
C ILE A 513 -9.42 13.91 -4.22
N ILE A 514 -9.32 12.91 -3.36
CA ILE A 514 -10.09 11.67 -3.43
C ILE A 514 -10.70 11.33 -2.07
N ALA A 515 -11.87 10.67 -2.08
CA ALA A 515 -12.50 10.19 -0.87
C ALA A 515 -11.61 9.15 -0.16
N PHE A 516 -11.54 9.22 1.17
CA PHE A 516 -10.65 8.39 1.98
C PHE A 516 -10.84 6.87 1.76
N GLU A 517 -12.10 6.41 1.74
CA GLU A 517 -12.39 4.98 1.53
C GLU A 517 -12.14 4.54 0.08
N GLU A 518 -12.32 5.45 -0.88
CA GLU A 518 -12.05 5.20 -2.30
C GLU A 518 -10.55 5.00 -2.54
N PHE A 519 -9.71 5.85 -1.95
CA PHE A 519 -8.26 5.66 -1.94
C PHE A 519 -7.86 4.35 -1.22
N GLY A 520 -8.53 4.03 -0.12
CA GLY A 520 -8.31 2.77 0.58
C GLY A 520 -8.66 1.53 -0.25
N ASP A 521 -9.76 1.58 -1.01
CA ASP A 521 -10.16 0.54 -1.98
C ASP A 521 -9.13 0.42 -3.11
N PHE A 522 -8.69 1.55 -3.68
CA PHE A 522 -7.60 1.56 -4.67
C PHE A 522 -6.32 0.94 -4.14
N TRP A 523 -5.91 1.26 -2.91
CA TRP A 523 -4.67 0.73 -2.36
C TRP A 523 -4.74 -0.78 -2.15
N ARG A 524 -5.89 -1.30 -1.70
CA ARG A 524 -6.12 -2.75 -1.59
C ARG A 524 -6.11 -3.42 -2.95
N ASN A 525 -6.76 -2.81 -3.95
CA ASN A 525 -6.75 -3.31 -5.31
C ASN A 525 -5.32 -3.34 -5.85
N ARG A 526 -4.60 -2.23 -5.76
CA ARG A 526 -3.17 -2.09 -6.10
C ARG A 526 -2.36 -3.20 -5.47
N ASP A 527 -2.45 -3.40 -4.16
CA ASP A 527 -1.71 -4.44 -3.45
C ASP A 527 -2.02 -5.86 -3.99
N SER A 528 -3.30 -6.15 -4.23
CA SER A 528 -3.77 -7.47 -4.72
C SER A 528 -3.44 -7.79 -6.18
N LEU A 529 -3.09 -6.80 -7.00
CA LEU A 529 -2.76 -7.05 -8.41
C LEU A 529 -1.51 -7.91 -8.54
N GLU A 530 -1.55 -8.95 -9.35
CA GLU A 530 -0.34 -9.67 -9.74
C GLU A 530 0.08 -9.26 -11.16
N CYS A 531 1.39 -9.12 -11.38
CA CYS A 531 1.92 -8.72 -12.68
C CYS A 531 3.05 -9.68 -13.07
N ILE A 532 2.93 -10.25 -14.26
CA ILE A 532 3.97 -11.08 -14.87
C ILE A 532 4.49 -10.33 -16.08
N THR A 533 5.82 -10.24 -16.22
CA THR A 533 6.44 -9.53 -17.35
C THR A 533 7.32 -10.46 -18.17
N GLU A 534 7.30 -10.28 -19.48
CA GLU A 534 8.11 -11.01 -20.44
C GLU A 534 8.66 -10.03 -21.48
N ILE A 535 9.90 -10.25 -21.94
CA ILE A 535 10.46 -9.52 -23.08
C ILE A 535 10.41 -10.42 -24.30
N ILE A 536 9.69 -9.99 -25.34
CA ILE A 536 9.59 -10.69 -26.62
C ILE A 536 10.16 -9.78 -27.71
N GLY A 537 11.37 -10.09 -28.18
CA GLY A 537 12.11 -9.18 -29.05
C GLY A 537 12.46 -7.88 -28.30
N ASN A 538 11.93 -6.75 -28.76
CA ASN A 538 12.06 -5.43 -28.12
C ASN A 538 10.77 -4.97 -27.45
N ASP A 539 9.76 -5.84 -27.35
CA ASP A 539 8.49 -5.50 -26.69
C ASP A 539 8.47 -6.06 -25.26
N LEU A 540 7.96 -5.24 -24.34
CA LEU A 540 7.65 -5.68 -22.99
C LEU A 540 6.16 -6.08 -22.92
N VAL A 541 5.90 -7.34 -22.63
CA VAL A 541 4.54 -7.85 -22.40
C VAL A 541 4.28 -7.88 -20.90
N VAL A 542 3.22 -7.20 -20.47
CA VAL A 542 2.76 -7.15 -19.08
C VAL A 542 1.43 -7.89 -18.99
N THR A 543 1.42 -9.02 -18.29
CA THR A 543 0.20 -9.77 -17.97
C THR A 543 -0.26 -9.36 -16.59
N VAL A 544 -1.39 -8.67 -16.52
CA VAL A 544 -2.02 -8.26 -15.25
C VAL A 544 -3.00 -9.34 -14.87
N GLN A 545 -2.78 -9.97 -13.73
CA GLN A 545 -3.67 -10.99 -13.17
C GLN A 545 -4.46 -10.33 -12.04
N SER A 546 -5.77 -10.19 -12.23
CA SER A 546 -6.66 -9.82 -11.14
C SER A 546 -8.08 -10.30 -11.41
N LEU A 547 -8.62 -11.04 -10.44
CA LEU A 547 -10.01 -11.47 -10.41
C LEU A 547 -11.00 -10.30 -10.49
N ASN A 548 -10.55 -9.08 -10.16
CA ASN A 548 -11.32 -7.84 -10.16
C ASN A 548 -10.47 -6.68 -10.69
N PHE A 549 -9.81 -6.79 -11.85
CA PHE A 549 -9.09 -5.65 -12.41
C PHE A 549 -10.04 -4.44 -12.53
N VAL A 550 -9.79 -3.40 -11.73
CA VAL A 550 -10.60 -2.17 -11.69
C VAL A 550 -9.93 -1.15 -12.59
N GLU A 551 -10.72 -0.54 -13.48
CA GLU A 551 -10.34 0.65 -14.23
C GLU A 551 -9.95 1.72 -13.21
N GLU A 552 -8.65 2.09 -13.11
CA GLU A 552 -8.06 3.20 -12.32
C GLU A 552 -6.60 2.93 -11.88
N GLN A 553 -6.12 1.70 -12.06
CA GLN A 553 -4.76 1.29 -11.69
C GLN A 553 -3.73 1.78 -12.71
N SER A 554 -2.56 2.21 -12.24
CA SER A 554 -1.47 2.67 -13.10
C SER A 554 -0.12 2.07 -12.72
N PHE A 555 0.77 2.02 -13.70
CA PHE A 555 2.06 1.35 -13.63
C PHE A 555 3.16 2.27 -14.10
N VAL A 556 4.29 2.25 -13.42
CA VAL A 556 5.49 2.94 -13.88
C VAL A 556 6.48 1.92 -14.42
N ILE A 557 7.06 2.24 -15.57
CA ILE A 557 8.00 1.37 -16.28
C ILE A 557 9.26 2.16 -16.59
N ASP A 558 10.41 1.53 -16.34
CA ASP A 558 11.70 2.06 -16.77
C ASP A 558 11.81 2.11 -18.29
N TRP A 559 12.03 3.32 -18.80
CA TRP A 559 12.04 3.63 -20.23
C TRP A 559 13.37 4.28 -20.63
N ASN A 560 14.29 3.51 -21.19
CA ASN A 560 15.59 4.01 -21.68
C ASN A 560 15.64 4.11 -23.23
N GLY A 561 14.49 3.94 -23.89
CA GLY A 561 14.37 3.94 -25.36
C GLY A 561 14.80 2.65 -26.05
N SER A 562 15.13 1.57 -25.33
CA SER A 562 15.47 0.27 -25.94
C SER A 562 14.26 -0.62 -26.24
N LEU A 563 13.08 -0.29 -25.73
CA LEU A 563 11.83 -0.97 -26.06
C LEU A 563 11.17 -0.32 -27.27
N ASP A 564 10.60 -1.14 -28.15
CA ASP A 564 9.75 -0.67 -29.24
C ASP A 564 8.36 -0.33 -28.69
N THR A 565 7.74 -1.24 -27.93
CA THR A 565 6.44 -1.03 -27.28
C THR A 565 6.30 -1.70 -25.91
N VAL A 566 5.24 -1.35 -25.18
CA VAL A 566 4.75 -2.06 -24.00
C VAL A 566 3.32 -2.51 -24.27
N LEU A 567 3.04 -3.80 -24.10
CA LEU A 567 1.75 -4.42 -24.36
C LEU A 567 1.16 -4.95 -23.06
N PHE A 568 -0.05 -4.51 -22.71
CA PHE A 568 -0.76 -5.02 -21.53
C PHE A 568 -1.83 -6.03 -21.95
N LYS A 569 -1.95 -7.11 -21.19
CA LYS A 569 -2.99 -8.13 -21.36
C LYS A 569 -3.45 -8.69 -20.02
N ASP A 570 -4.66 -9.23 -19.97
CA ASP A 570 -5.15 -10.01 -18.83
C ASP A 570 -4.63 -11.46 -18.85
N GLU A 571 -4.99 -12.26 -17.83
CA GLU A 571 -4.61 -13.67 -17.73
C GLU A 571 -5.18 -14.57 -18.86
N PHE A 572 -6.16 -14.09 -19.62
CA PHE A 572 -6.77 -14.77 -20.77
C PHE A 572 -6.18 -14.33 -22.11
N ASN A 573 -5.12 -13.50 -22.09
CA ASN A 573 -4.50 -12.83 -23.24
C ASN A 573 -5.40 -11.79 -23.93
N THR A 574 -6.42 -11.26 -23.26
CA THR A 574 -7.20 -10.12 -23.76
C THR A 574 -6.36 -8.86 -23.62
N PRO A 575 -6.16 -8.06 -24.69
CA PRO A 575 -5.44 -6.79 -24.59
C PRO A 575 -6.12 -5.82 -23.61
N ILE A 576 -5.32 -5.15 -22.78
CA ILE A 576 -5.78 -4.05 -21.93
C ILE A 576 -5.19 -2.75 -22.49
N SER A 577 -6.03 -1.76 -22.73
CA SER A 577 -5.58 -0.46 -23.23
C SER A 577 -5.11 0.42 -22.09
N PHE A 578 -3.90 0.96 -22.24
CA PHE A 578 -3.33 1.98 -21.37
C PHE A 578 -2.88 3.17 -22.22
N GLU A 579 -3.15 4.38 -21.75
CA GLU A 579 -2.45 5.57 -22.19
C GLU A 579 -1.10 5.65 -21.46
N PHE A 580 -0.16 6.43 -21.99
CA PHE A 580 1.08 6.68 -21.28
C PHE A 580 1.51 8.14 -21.36
N GLU A 581 2.25 8.55 -20.34
CA GLU A 581 2.96 9.81 -20.30
C GLU A 581 4.41 9.61 -19.86
N GLN A 582 5.29 10.52 -20.26
CA GLN A 582 6.69 10.50 -19.88
C GLN A 582 6.85 11.22 -18.54
N LEU A 583 7.15 10.49 -17.46
CA LEU A 583 7.40 11.07 -16.13
C LEU A 583 8.78 11.72 -16.04
N SER A 584 9.79 11.08 -16.63
CA SER A 584 11.16 11.58 -16.72
C SER A 584 11.84 10.98 -17.94
N ALA A 585 13.08 11.37 -18.26
CA ALA A 585 13.83 10.78 -19.37
C ALA A 585 13.89 9.24 -19.32
N ASN A 586 13.83 8.65 -18.12
CA ASN A 586 14.02 7.22 -17.89
C ASN A 586 12.76 6.48 -17.37
N LYS A 587 11.60 7.13 -17.27
CA LYS A 587 10.37 6.54 -16.71
C LYS A 587 9.13 6.94 -17.49
N ARG A 588 8.23 6.00 -17.73
CA ARG A 588 6.87 6.22 -18.25
C ARG A 588 5.82 5.76 -17.26
N LEU A 589 4.76 6.56 -17.10
CA LEU A 589 3.54 6.15 -16.42
C LEU A 589 2.56 5.64 -17.45
N TYR A 590 2.03 4.44 -17.22
CA TYR A 590 0.95 3.83 -17.96
C TYR A 590 -0.30 3.85 -17.10
N PHE A 591 -1.37 4.44 -17.60
CA PHE A 591 -2.61 4.62 -16.85
C PHE A 591 -3.83 4.41 -17.75
N GLN A 592 -4.96 4.09 -17.14
CA GLN A 592 -6.23 4.02 -17.85
C GLN A 592 -6.91 5.38 -17.71
N LYS A 593 -7.56 5.84 -18.77
CA LYS A 593 -8.29 7.11 -18.72
C LYS A 593 -9.65 6.87 -18.07
N ASP A 594 -10.03 7.76 -17.15
CA ASP A 594 -11.37 7.77 -16.56
C ASP A 594 -12.44 7.77 -17.67
N ILE A 595 -13.15 6.65 -17.83
CA ILE A 595 -14.31 6.56 -18.71
C ILE A 595 -15.48 7.38 -18.11
N THR A 596 -15.45 7.62 -16.80
CA THR A 596 -16.44 8.41 -16.06
C THR A 596 -16.41 9.90 -16.40
N ALA A 597 -15.24 10.47 -16.71
CA ALA A 597 -15.12 11.87 -17.14
C ALA A 597 -15.79 12.13 -18.51
N ASN A 598 -15.90 11.11 -19.37
CA ASN A 598 -16.52 11.18 -20.68
C ASN A 598 -17.98 10.72 -20.72
N LEU A 599 -18.57 10.24 -19.62
CA LEU A 599 -20.01 9.93 -19.57
C LEU A 599 -20.91 11.18 -19.70
N SER A 600 -20.33 12.38 -19.77
CA SER A 600 -21.05 13.61 -20.11
C SER A 600 -21.10 13.91 -21.61
N ASN A 601 -20.31 13.26 -22.48
CA ASN A 601 -20.38 13.44 -23.94
C ASN A 601 -19.96 12.18 -24.71
N GLU A 602 -20.93 11.61 -25.43
CA GLU A 602 -20.85 10.45 -26.35
C GLU A 602 -21.06 9.05 -25.74
N ILE A 603 -22.34 8.68 -25.63
CA ILE A 603 -22.78 7.28 -25.50
C ILE A 603 -22.52 6.59 -26.84
N ASP A 604 -21.55 5.67 -26.90
CA ASP A 604 -21.53 4.65 -27.96
C ASP A 604 -22.65 3.64 -27.68
N GLN A 605 -23.78 3.79 -28.38
CA GLN A 605 -25.09 3.16 -28.11
C GLN A 605 -25.21 1.66 -28.46
N THR A 606 -24.15 0.89 -28.32
CA THR A 606 -24.20 -0.58 -28.48
C THR A 606 -24.24 -1.29 -27.13
N LYS A 607 -25.32 -1.07 -26.37
CA LYS A 607 -25.66 -1.93 -25.23
C LYS A 607 -26.24 -3.27 -25.72
N ILE A 608 -25.81 -4.38 -25.11
CA ILE A 608 -26.41 -5.72 -25.27
C ILE A 608 -27.50 -5.87 -24.22
N ASN A 609 -28.66 -6.40 -24.59
CA ASN A 609 -29.74 -6.64 -23.64
C ASN A 609 -29.74 -8.12 -23.20
N ILE A 610 -29.97 -8.37 -21.91
CA ILE A 610 -30.13 -9.73 -21.39
C ILE A 610 -31.48 -9.85 -20.69
N TYR A 611 -32.29 -10.84 -21.10
CA TYR A 611 -33.61 -11.04 -20.54
C TYR A 611 -34.03 -12.52 -20.48
N PRO A 612 -34.83 -12.92 -19.48
CA PRO A 612 -35.22 -12.11 -18.32
C PRO A 612 -34.03 -11.86 -17.38
N ASN A 613 -34.10 -10.77 -16.62
CA ASN A 613 -33.16 -10.45 -15.54
C ASN A 613 -33.92 -9.69 -14.44
N PRO A 614 -34.19 -10.30 -13.26
CA PRO A 614 -33.70 -11.60 -12.78
C PRO A 614 -34.20 -12.81 -13.59
N ASN A 615 -33.50 -13.94 -13.50
CA ASN A 615 -33.85 -15.23 -14.13
C ASN A 615 -33.58 -16.42 -13.20
N ASN A 616 -33.91 -17.64 -13.65
CA ASN A 616 -33.73 -18.87 -12.86
C ASN A 616 -32.58 -19.75 -13.42
N GLY A 617 -31.55 -19.11 -13.98
CA GLY A 617 -30.41 -19.80 -14.63
C GLY A 617 -30.62 -20.09 -16.12
N THR A 618 -31.66 -19.54 -16.73
CA THR A 618 -31.90 -19.58 -18.19
C THR A 618 -32.30 -18.19 -18.67
N PHE A 619 -31.60 -17.67 -19.67
CA PHE A 619 -31.80 -16.31 -20.19
C PHE A 619 -31.36 -16.20 -21.66
N THR A 620 -31.75 -15.12 -22.30
CA THR A 620 -31.38 -14.79 -23.68
C THR A 620 -30.52 -13.53 -23.71
N ILE A 621 -29.43 -13.59 -24.46
CA ILE A 621 -28.58 -12.46 -24.80
C ILE A 621 -29.01 -11.96 -26.18
N ASP A 622 -29.47 -10.72 -26.26
CA ASP A 622 -29.76 -10.02 -27.52
C ASP A 622 -28.51 -9.32 -28.04
N ALA A 623 -27.80 -10.05 -28.88
CA ALA A 623 -26.59 -9.65 -29.59
C ALA A 623 -26.86 -9.25 -31.04
N SER A 624 -28.10 -8.88 -31.39
CA SER A 624 -28.51 -8.50 -32.76
C SER A 624 -27.74 -7.31 -33.34
N LYS A 625 -27.08 -6.52 -32.49
CA LYS A 625 -26.22 -5.40 -32.90
C LYS A 625 -24.77 -5.80 -33.18
N LEU A 626 -24.42 -7.08 -33.03
CA LEU A 626 -23.06 -7.58 -33.21
C LEU A 626 -22.99 -8.55 -34.40
N SER A 627 -21.99 -8.39 -35.25
CA SER A 627 -21.81 -9.22 -36.45
C SER A 627 -20.73 -10.29 -36.25
N GLY A 628 -20.97 -11.51 -36.72
CA GLY A 628 -19.98 -12.58 -36.69
C GLY A 628 -19.88 -13.31 -35.36
N GLU A 629 -18.78 -14.04 -35.17
CA GLU A 629 -18.56 -14.92 -34.02
C GLU A 629 -18.48 -14.14 -32.70
N LYS A 630 -19.16 -14.65 -31.68
CA LYS A 630 -19.25 -14.07 -30.33
C LYS A 630 -18.81 -15.12 -29.32
N SER A 631 -17.78 -14.81 -28.53
CA SER A 631 -17.41 -15.63 -27.37
C SER A 631 -18.23 -15.17 -26.17
N ILE A 632 -18.93 -16.10 -25.53
CA ILE A 632 -19.78 -15.85 -24.37
C ILE A 632 -19.14 -16.49 -23.16
N PHE A 633 -18.98 -15.73 -22.08
CA PHE A 633 -18.52 -16.22 -20.79
C PHE A 633 -19.52 -15.83 -19.71
N ILE A 634 -19.83 -16.75 -18.80
CA ILE A 634 -20.61 -16.44 -17.59
C ILE A 634 -19.76 -16.78 -16.38
N THR A 635 -19.56 -15.80 -15.51
CA THR A 635 -18.77 -15.93 -14.29
C THR A 635 -19.61 -15.65 -13.05
N ASP A 636 -19.28 -16.28 -11.93
CA ASP A 636 -19.79 -15.84 -10.62
C ASP A 636 -19.03 -14.59 -10.13
N LEU A 637 -19.42 -14.01 -8.99
CA LEU A 637 -18.75 -12.83 -8.40
C LEU A 637 -17.28 -13.08 -7.99
N THR A 638 -16.81 -14.33 -8.00
CA THR A 638 -15.41 -14.70 -7.73
C THR A 638 -14.59 -14.82 -9.02
N GLY A 639 -15.19 -14.58 -10.19
CA GLY A 639 -14.55 -14.70 -11.50
C GLY A 639 -14.51 -16.12 -12.05
N LYS A 640 -15.03 -17.12 -11.32
CA LYS A 640 -15.05 -18.51 -11.80
C LYS A 640 -15.98 -18.64 -12.99
N ILE A 641 -15.47 -19.12 -14.11
CA ILE A 641 -16.27 -19.41 -15.31
C ILE A 641 -17.23 -20.58 -15.02
N ILE A 642 -18.51 -20.27 -15.04
CA ILE A 642 -19.63 -21.22 -14.90
C ILE A 642 -20.05 -21.75 -16.26
N HIS A 643 -19.88 -20.96 -17.32
CA HIS A 643 -20.21 -21.33 -18.68
C HIS A 643 -19.35 -20.58 -19.70
N SER A 644 -19.00 -21.24 -20.79
CA SER A 644 -18.43 -20.61 -21.97
C SER A 644 -18.99 -21.23 -23.25
N SER A 645 -19.23 -20.40 -24.26
CA SER A 645 -19.65 -20.85 -25.59
C SER A 645 -19.18 -19.89 -26.68
N ILE A 646 -19.24 -20.35 -27.92
CA ILE A 646 -18.99 -19.53 -29.11
C ILE A 646 -20.24 -19.60 -29.97
N GLU A 647 -20.79 -18.44 -30.31
CA GLU A 647 -22.10 -18.31 -30.93
C GLU A 647 -22.06 -17.33 -32.10
N ASN A 648 -22.81 -17.62 -33.16
CA ASN A 648 -22.93 -16.73 -34.33
C ASN A 648 -24.38 -16.24 -34.54
N SER A 649 -25.23 -16.44 -33.53
CA SER A 649 -26.64 -16.06 -33.57
C SER A 649 -26.86 -14.66 -32.98
N ASP A 650 -27.90 -13.97 -33.46
CA ASP A 650 -28.32 -12.66 -32.93
C ASP A 650 -28.96 -12.79 -31.54
N LEU A 651 -29.73 -13.86 -31.32
CA LEU A 651 -30.33 -14.19 -30.04
C LEU A 651 -29.69 -15.48 -29.52
N ILE A 652 -29.00 -15.38 -28.39
CA ILE A 652 -28.26 -16.49 -27.81
C ILE A 652 -28.98 -16.93 -26.54
N SER A 653 -29.56 -18.13 -26.57
CA SER A 653 -30.21 -18.73 -25.40
C SER A 653 -29.18 -19.50 -24.57
N VAL A 654 -28.94 -19.05 -23.33
CA VAL A 654 -28.00 -19.69 -22.42
C VAL A 654 -28.73 -20.32 -21.24
N SER A 655 -28.33 -21.54 -20.88
CA SER A 655 -28.86 -22.25 -19.71
C SER A 655 -27.73 -22.80 -18.86
N ILE A 656 -27.62 -22.27 -17.64
CA ILE A 656 -26.65 -22.66 -16.60
C ILE A 656 -27.33 -23.31 -15.39
N SER A 657 -28.58 -23.72 -15.56
CA SER A 657 -29.44 -24.34 -14.53
C SER A 657 -29.07 -25.80 -14.19
N ASN A 658 -27.97 -26.34 -14.73
CA ASN A 658 -27.54 -27.71 -14.45
C ASN A 658 -26.87 -27.82 -13.06
N LYS A 659 -27.73 -28.02 -12.06
CA LYS A 659 -27.56 -28.72 -10.77
C LYS A 659 -26.58 -28.24 -9.70
N ASN A 660 -25.88 -27.10 -9.80
CA ASN A 660 -25.19 -26.52 -8.63
C ASN A 660 -24.93 -25.00 -8.70
N THR A 661 -25.61 -24.26 -9.57
CA THR A 661 -25.44 -22.80 -9.69
C THR A 661 -26.25 -22.11 -8.57
N PRO A 662 -25.62 -21.54 -7.53
CA PRO A 662 -26.34 -20.93 -6.42
C PRO A 662 -27.10 -19.66 -6.88
N PRO A 663 -28.24 -19.30 -6.25
CA PRO A 663 -28.85 -17.99 -6.44
C PRO A 663 -27.83 -16.90 -6.10
N GLY A 664 -27.75 -15.86 -6.93
CA GLY A 664 -26.70 -14.87 -6.81
C GLY A 664 -26.56 -14.00 -8.05
N ILE A 665 -25.55 -13.14 -8.01
CA ILE A 665 -25.18 -12.28 -9.12
C ILE A 665 -24.13 -12.99 -9.98
N TYR A 666 -24.30 -12.91 -11.28
CA TYR A 666 -23.33 -13.41 -12.27
C TYR A 666 -23.04 -12.32 -13.29
N ILE A 667 -21.87 -12.40 -13.92
CA ILE A 667 -21.46 -11.49 -14.98
C ILE A 667 -21.47 -12.25 -16.31
N VAL A 668 -22.15 -11.70 -17.31
CA VAL A 668 -22.12 -12.18 -18.68
C VAL A 668 -21.16 -11.29 -19.46
N VAL A 669 -20.16 -11.92 -20.07
CA VAL A 669 -19.20 -11.27 -20.95
C VAL A 669 -19.45 -11.76 -22.37
N VAL A 670 -19.64 -10.82 -23.30
CA VAL A 670 -19.78 -11.10 -24.73
C VAL A 670 -18.61 -10.43 -25.45
N GLN A 671 -17.78 -11.20 -26.12
CA GLN A 671 -16.65 -10.71 -26.91
C GLN A 671 -16.91 -10.92 -28.40
N ASN A 672 -16.75 -9.88 -29.21
CA ASN A 672 -16.90 -9.92 -30.66
C ASN A 672 -15.73 -9.16 -31.29
N GLY A 673 -14.67 -9.89 -31.68
CA GLY A 673 -13.38 -9.30 -32.07
C GLY A 673 -12.76 -8.54 -30.90
N ASP A 674 -12.46 -7.26 -31.13
CA ASP A 674 -11.86 -6.34 -30.14
C ASP A 674 -12.90 -5.72 -29.19
N LYS A 675 -14.20 -5.95 -29.42
CA LYS A 675 -15.27 -5.38 -28.59
C LYS A 675 -15.68 -6.35 -27.49
N VAL A 676 -15.73 -5.87 -26.25
CA VAL A 676 -16.16 -6.63 -25.06
C VAL A 676 -17.34 -5.92 -24.40
N PHE A 677 -18.40 -6.67 -24.12
CA PHE A 677 -19.61 -6.19 -23.46
C PHE A 677 -19.82 -6.98 -22.18
N ARG A 678 -20.09 -6.29 -21.08
CA ARG A 678 -20.30 -6.90 -19.76
C ARG A 678 -21.67 -6.50 -19.22
N GLU A 679 -22.49 -7.48 -18.87
CA GLU A 679 -23.81 -7.25 -18.30
C GLU A 679 -24.03 -8.13 -17.07
N LYS A 680 -24.62 -7.54 -16.04
CA LYS A 680 -24.93 -8.22 -14.78
C LYS A 680 -26.26 -8.96 -14.91
N ILE A 681 -26.29 -10.23 -14.52
CA ILE A 681 -27.53 -10.98 -14.34
C ILE A 681 -27.74 -11.39 -12.89
N VAL A 682 -29.00 -11.50 -12.49
CA VAL A 682 -29.41 -11.97 -11.17
C VAL A 682 -30.13 -13.30 -11.32
N ILE A 683 -29.61 -14.36 -10.69
CA ILE A 683 -30.29 -15.64 -10.60
C ILE A 683 -31.11 -15.66 -9.30
N GLY A 684 -32.43 -15.55 -9.45
CA GLY A 684 -33.42 -15.77 -8.39
C GLY A 684 -33.82 -17.23 -8.29
N ARG A 685 -34.40 -17.64 -7.15
CA ARG A 685 -34.98 -18.98 -7.00
C ARG A 685 -36.30 -19.11 -7.75
#